data_AF-A0A936ME58-F1
#
_entry.id   AF-A0A936ME58-F1
#
_cell.length_a   1.000
_cell.length_b   1.000
_cell.length_c   1.000
_cell.angle_alpha   90.00
_cell.angle_beta   90.00
_cell.angle_gamma   90.00
#
_symmetry.space_group_name_H-M   'P 1'
#
loop_
_entity.id
_entity.type
_entity.pdbx_description
1 polymer ?
#
loop_
_entity_poly.entity_id
_entity_poly.type
_entity_poly.pdbx_seq_one_letter_code
_entity_poly.pdbx_strand_id
1 'polypeptide(L)'
;MGHVRSAGALILGSIISSFTGSSNAQELPLRRVLLTTGGVGYFEHEATVTGDATLSLDVRLDQVSDILKSIVVVDAQGQMGRATLPGREPLAEIFRDMPFTLEDLSSPASLMRALRGSMVRMSVHASVIEGRIISVTEETTSLGEGQGTIVRHRMTLMGSTGMRQAVLEDAGSIEIVDPILRANVENALAAVAAHSATGRRMISIQAEGEGERTVSVGYVAEAPLWKATYRLVLPNSGNMAQMEGFALLENMSGHDWIGVELAVASGNPATFRQALYEAYFVTRPVVPVEVFGRILPPVDPGAVARDKAVDAPSLSRHSGVMPFAMPDGLSAAEETEAPAADTSIARATEGETAVTFMFADPIDLARGEAMLAPIIQRQMRAERVSVYRRDVGKTNPTASVRLVNESDTGLPPGAVTVYEMQGEQGDLAFVGDAQLGALPMGEERLLGFAADLEVRVNYDDKYAQVMTGASIDRGVLVVRRVERRQTDYTIAGPANEPRSMIIEHPRIAGFALVAPMQGVLGETTTHHRVSLEVAAGQTAMLEVILERPIEERMSIGGIGVEALGVFAQSAEISETVRAALRRVAELQRTLSGRQQALAALEADRTRIAADQERLRKNLEAVPAESDLGTRYLAALAETEDRIAALDQSIAAARDGVKMAKDELEQFIASLSL
;
A
#
# COMPACT_ATOMS: atom_id res chain seq x y z
N MET A 1 -84.27 -44.83 -18.86
CA MET A 1 -83.14 -43.85 -18.94
C MET A 1 -83.66 -42.50 -18.46
N GLY A 2 -82.81 -41.66 -17.85
CA GLY A 2 -83.10 -40.25 -17.54
C GLY A 2 -84.00 -40.00 -16.32
N HIS A 3 -83.43 -39.49 -15.22
CA HIS A 3 -84.18 -38.97 -14.08
C HIS A 3 -84.26 -37.43 -14.11
N VAL A 4 -85.48 -36.93 -13.92
CA VAL A 4 -85.90 -35.91 -12.92
C VAL A 4 -84.92 -34.78 -12.51
N ARG A 5 -85.42 -33.53 -12.57
CA ARG A 5 -85.39 -32.41 -11.57
C ARG A 5 -85.41 -31.07 -12.32
N SER A 6 -86.41 -30.19 -12.21
CA SER A 6 -86.99 -29.47 -11.04
C SER A 6 -86.05 -28.42 -10.45
N ALA A 7 -86.27 -27.14 -10.76
CA ALA A 7 -85.50 -26.00 -10.27
C ALA A 7 -86.25 -25.25 -9.15
N GLY A 8 -85.52 -24.74 -8.15
CA GLY A 8 -86.10 -23.96 -7.05
C GLY A 8 -85.10 -23.51 -5.99
N ALA A 9 -84.60 -22.28 -6.13
CA ALA A 9 -83.92 -21.45 -5.12
C ALA A 9 -84.02 -20.00 -5.64
N LEU A 10 -84.48 -18.95 -4.95
CA LEU A 10 -84.64 -18.65 -3.52
C LEU A 10 -83.36 -18.17 -2.81
N ILE A 11 -83.06 -16.88 -3.06
CA ILE A 11 -82.40 -15.87 -2.21
C ILE A 11 -81.28 -16.34 -1.27
N LEU A 12 -80.05 -15.85 -1.52
CA LEU A 12 -79.03 -15.66 -0.49
C LEU A 12 -78.82 -14.15 -0.23
N GLY A 13 -78.75 -13.75 1.04
CA GLY A 13 -78.47 -12.38 1.45
C GLY A 13 -76.97 -12.11 1.60
N SER A 14 -76.56 -10.84 1.44
CA SER A 14 -75.17 -10.41 1.55
C SER A 14 -74.68 -10.39 3.00
N ILE A 15 -73.51 -10.99 3.25
CA ILE A 15 -72.68 -10.70 4.43
C ILE A 15 -71.34 -10.19 3.90
N ILE A 16 -71.03 -8.91 4.17
CA ILE A 16 -69.76 -8.31 3.77
C ILE A 16 -68.75 -8.53 4.90
N SER A 17 -68.05 -9.65 4.84
CA SER A 17 -66.86 -9.88 5.67
C SER A 17 -65.67 -9.15 5.05
N SER A 18 -65.30 -8.01 5.64
CA SER A 18 -64.12 -7.24 5.23
C SER A 18 -62.85 -7.99 5.64
N PHE A 19 -62.31 -8.82 4.75
CA PHE A 19 -60.99 -9.43 4.93
C PHE A 19 -59.91 -8.36 4.79
N THR A 20 -59.35 -7.93 5.91
CA THR A 20 -58.02 -7.30 5.93
C THR A 20 -57.00 -8.35 5.51
N GLY A 21 -56.53 -8.28 4.27
CA GLY A 21 -55.50 -9.18 3.77
C GLY A 21 -54.17 -8.95 4.48
N SER A 22 -53.74 -9.91 5.29
CA SER A 22 -52.34 -9.97 5.74
C SER A 22 -51.48 -10.20 4.50
N SER A 23 -50.68 -9.20 4.11
CA SER A 23 -49.70 -9.36 3.04
C SER A 23 -48.62 -10.35 3.48
N ASN A 24 -48.63 -11.57 2.93
CA ASN A 24 -47.43 -12.39 2.93
C ASN A 24 -46.34 -11.60 2.19
N ALA A 25 -45.26 -11.27 2.90
CA ALA A 25 -44.08 -10.72 2.24
C ALA A 25 -43.56 -11.76 1.25
N GLN A 26 -43.45 -11.38 -0.02
CA GLN A 26 -43.01 -12.30 -1.07
C GLN A 26 -41.49 -12.48 -0.96
N GLU A 27 -41.03 -13.73 -1.10
CA GLU A 27 -39.60 -14.04 -0.97
C GLU A 27 -38.80 -13.39 -2.10
N LEU A 28 -37.59 -12.92 -1.74
CA LEU A 28 -36.71 -12.15 -2.61
C LEU A 28 -35.40 -12.96 -2.81
N PRO A 29 -35.39 -13.97 -3.70
CA PRO A 29 -34.24 -14.86 -3.88
C PRO A 29 -33.04 -14.14 -4.49
N LEU A 30 -31.85 -14.53 -4.05
CA LEU A 30 -30.58 -14.06 -4.61
C LEU A 30 -30.40 -14.64 -6.03
N ARG A 31 -30.24 -13.79 -7.03
CA ARG A 31 -30.08 -14.18 -8.45
C ARG A 31 -28.63 -14.15 -8.90
N ARG A 32 -27.88 -13.11 -8.53
CA ARG A 32 -26.53 -12.84 -9.06
C ARG A 32 -25.56 -12.34 -7.97
N VAL A 33 -24.32 -12.78 -8.05
CA VAL A 33 -23.24 -12.46 -7.12
C VAL A 33 -21.98 -12.07 -7.90
N LEU A 34 -21.37 -10.93 -7.56
CA LEU A 34 -20.06 -10.53 -8.06
C LEU A 34 -19.11 -10.28 -6.88
N LEU A 35 -18.06 -11.11 -6.74
CA LEU A 35 -17.02 -10.91 -5.72
C LEU A 35 -15.84 -10.12 -6.28
N THR A 36 -15.20 -9.33 -5.42
CA THR A 36 -14.02 -8.52 -5.76
C THR A 36 -12.82 -8.88 -4.88
N THR A 37 -11.60 -8.57 -5.33
CA THR A 37 -10.40 -8.69 -4.48
C THR A 37 -10.36 -7.61 -3.38
N GLY A 38 -11.15 -6.54 -3.51
CA GLY A 38 -11.29 -5.43 -2.56
C GLY A 38 -12.17 -5.70 -1.33
N GLY A 39 -12.47 -6.97 -1.00
CA GLY A 39 -13.19 -7.35 0.23
C GLY A 39 -14.69 -7.04 0.25
N VAL A 40 -15.30 -6.86 -0.93
CA VAL A 40 -16.75 -6.65 -1.06
C VAL A 40 -17.36 -7.54 -2.14
N GLY A 41 -18.61 -7.93 -1.92
CA GLY A 41 -19.47 -8.55 -2.92
C GLY A 41 -20.62 -7.63 -3.29
N TYR A 42 -20.97 -7.59 -4.58
CA TYR A 42 -22.27 -7.12 -5.06
C TYR A 42 -23.24 -8.31 -5.09
N PHE A 43 -24.41 -8.12 -4.50
CA PHE A 43 -25.47 -9.12 -4.38
C PHE A 43 -26.75 -8.55 -4.98
N GLU A 44 -27.38 -9.32 -5.86
CA GLU A 44 -28.57 -8.90 -6.59
C GLU A 44 -29.64 -9.96 -6.50
N HIS A 45 -30.79 -9.57 -5.96
CA HIS A 45 -31.96 -10.41 -5.76
C HIS A 45 -33.06 -9.99 -6.73
N GLU A 46 -33.90 -10.93 -7.17
CA GLU A 46 -35.00 -10.63 -8.10
C GLU A 46 -36.31 -11.30 -7.69
N ALA A 47 -37.43 -10.59 -7.82
CA ALA A 47 -38.77 -11.13 -7.58
C ALA A 47 -39.78 -10.56 -8.59
N THR A 48 -40.67 -11.41 -9.12
CA THR A 48 -41.81 -10.97 -9.94
C THR A 48 -42.96 -10.57 -9.03
N VAL A 49 -43.36 -9.30 -9.07
CA VAL A 49 -44.43 -8.72 -8.27
C VAL A 49 -45.62 -8.31 -9.14
N THR A 50 -46.79 -8.13 -8.53
CA THR A 50 -48.00 -7.64 -9.22
C THR A 50 -48.62 -6.48 -8.46
N GLY A 51 -48.73 -5.31 -9.10
CA GLY A 51 -49.21 -4.09 -8.46
C GLY A 51 -48.20 -3.52 -7.45
N ASP A 52 -48.70 -2.88 -6.40
CA ASP A 52 -47.89 -2.43 -5.26
C ASP A 52 -47.51 -3.63 -4.37
N ALA A 53 -46.22 -3.82 -4.12
CA ALA A 53 -45.71 -4.96 -3.36
C ALA A 53 -44.76 -4.55 -2.22
N THR A 54 -44.73 -5.38 -1.17
CA THR A 54 -43.74 -5.28 -0.09
C THR A 54 -42.93 -6.57 -0.04
N LEU A 55 -41.63 -6.44 -0.29
CA LEU A 55 -40.63 -7.49 -0.24
C LEU A 55 -39.83 -7.38 1.07
N SER A 56 -39.29 -8.50 1.55
CA SER A 56 -38.47 -8.54 2.76
C SER A 56 -37.07 -9.07 2.45
N LEU A 57 -36.04 -8.28 2.77
CA LEU A 57 -34.64 -8.68 2.70
C LEU A 57 -34.10 -8.77 4.14
N ASP A 58 -33.75 -9.96 4.59
CA ASP A 58 -33.06 -10.15 5.87
C ASP A 58 -31.54 -10.03 5.66
N VAL A 59 -30.83 -9.32 6.53
CA VAL A 59 -29.41 -8.97 6.39
C VAL A 59 -28.66 -9.12 7.71
N ARG A 60 -27.33 -9.31 7.66
CA ARG A 60 -26.51 -9.35 8.87
C ARG A 60 -26.31 -7.93 9.44
N LEU A 61 -26.37 -7.79 10.77
CA LEU A 61 -26.38 -6.49 11.48
C LEU A 61 -25.13 -5.62 11.22
N ASP A 62 -23.97 -6.24 11.00
CA ASP A 62 -22.72 -5.60 10.60
C ASP A 62 -22.76 -5.10 9.14
N GLN A 63 -23.35 -5.88 8.23
CA GLN A 63 -23.50 -5.51 6.82
C GLN A 63 -24.52 -4.37 6.58
N VAL A 64 -25.48 -4.15 7.50
CA VAL A 64 -26.55 -3.14 7.38
C VAL A 64 -26.04 -1.79 6.88
N SER A 65 -24.91 -1.30 7.39
CA SER A 65 -24.46 0.06 7.03
C SER A 65 -23.90 0.15 5.61
N ASP A 66 -23.28 -0.92 5.08
CA ASP A 66 -22.84 -0.96 3.68
C ASP A 66 -24.02 -1.18 2.72
N ILE A 67 -25.03 -1.93 3.15
CA ILE A 67 -26.29 -2.10 2.41
C ILE A 67 -27.04 -0.77 2.33
N LEU A 68 -27.22 -0.06 3.45
CA LEU A 68 -27.83 1.29 3.46
C LEU A 68 -27.06 2.33 2.62
N LYS A 69 -25.75 2.12 2.42
CA LYS A 69 -24.89 2.97 1.57
C LYS A 69 -25.08 2.70 0.07
N SER A 70 -25.59 1.53 -0.31
CA SER A 70 -25.46 0.98 -1.67
C SER A 70 -26.72 0.36 -2.27
N ILE A 71 -27.79 0.17 -1.48
CA ILE A 71 -28.99 -0.52 -1.93
C ILE A 71 -29.74 0.26 -3.02
N VAL A 72 -29.94 -0.40 -4.15
CA VAL A 72 -30.74 0.04 -5.30
C VAL A 72 -31.90 -0.93 -5.46
N VAL A 73 -33.11 -0.39 -5.53
CA VAL A 73 -34.33 -1.14 -5.86
C VAL A 73 -34.86 -0.56 -7.15
N VAL A 74 -34.96 -1.37 -8.21
CA VAL A 74 -35.47 -0.93 -9.50
C VAL A 74 -36.37 -2.00 -10.12
N ASP A 75 -37.42 -1.60 -10.83
CA ASP A 75 -38.20 -2.54 -11.66
C ASP A 75 -37.72 -2.60 -13.11
N ALA A 76 -38.22 -3.57 -13.87
CA ALA A 76 -37.92 -3.77 -15.29
C ALA A 76 -38.32 -2.56 -16.19
N GLN A 77 -39.06 -1.58 -15.67
CA GLN A 77 -39.47 -0.35 -16.32
C GLN A 77 -38.62 0.86 -15.89
N GLY A 78 -37.67 0.67 -14.96
CA GLY A 78 -36.77 1.71 -14.44
C GLY A 78 -37.33 2.54 -13.29
N GLN A 79 -38.46 2.12 -12.68
CA GLN A 79 -39.01 2.80 -11.50
C GLN A 79 -38.21 2.44 -10.24
N MET A 80 -37.91 3.43 -9.41
CA MET A 80 -37.12 3.26 -8.19
C MET A 80 -38.01 2.89 -7.01
N GLY A 81 -37.76 1.73 -6.38
CA GLY A 81 -38.41 1.34 -5.14
C GLY A 81 -37.77 1.96 -3.89
N ARG A 82 -38.41 1.77 -2.73
CA ARG A 82 -37.98 2.34 -1.45
C ARG A 82 -37.61 1.26 -0.44
N ALA A 83 -36.37 1.30 0.06
CA ALA A 83 -35.95 0.52 1.22
C ALA A 83 -36.30 1.24 2.53
N THR A 84 -36.72 0.48 3.54
CA THR A 84 -36.98 0.96 4.91
C THR A 84 -36.45 -0.04 5.94
N LEU A 85 -35.92 0.48 7.06
CA LEU A 85 -35.36 -0.33 8.14
C LEU A 85 -35.69 0.32 9.49
N PRO A 86 -36.15 -0.42 10.52
CA PRO A 86 -36.33 0.12 11.86
C PRO A 86 -35.01 0.64 12.45
N GLY A 87 -35.02 1.90 12.87
CA GLY A 87 -33.87 2.56 13.48
C GLY A 87 -33.40 1.85 14.75
N ARG A 88 -32.10 1.87 15.01
CA ARG A 88 -31.53 1.31 16.25
C ARG A 88 -31.76 2.28 17.40
N GLU A 89 -32.94 2.23 18.01
CA GLU A 89 -33.20 2.94 19.26
C GLU A 89 -32.12 2.57 20.31
N PRO A 90 -31.40 3.56 20.88
CA PRO A 90 -30.47 3.28 21.95
C PRO A 90 -31.21 2.72 23.15
N LEU A 91 -30.72 1.61 23.72
CA LEU A 91 -31.33 1.03 24.93
C LEU A 91 -31.39 2.06 26.08
N ALA A 92 -30.46 3.02 26.11
CA ALA A 92 -30.46 4.15 27.04
C ALA A 92 -31.67 5.10 26.89
N GLU A 93 -32.24 5.26 25.69
CA GLU A 93 -33.41 6.13 25.48
C GLU A 93 -34.70 5.46 26.00
N ILE A 94 -34.80 4.13 25.89
CA ILE A 94 -35.92 3.34 26.45
C ILE A 94 -35.94 3.45 27.99
N PHE A 95 -34.77 3.43 28.63
CA PHE A 95 -34.63 3.55 30.09
C PHE A 95 -34.67 5.01 30.60
N ARG A 96 -34.71 6.01 29.70
CA ARG A 96 -34.57 7.43 30.04
C ARG A 96 -35.65 7.96 31.00
N ASP A 97 -36.89 7.53 30.80
CA ASP A 97 -38.05 7.92 31.61
C ASP A 97 -38.45 6.83 32.63
N MET A 98 -37.58 5.83 32.85
CA MET A 98 -37.82 4.73 33.80
C MET A 98 -37.29 5.07 35.22
N PRO A 99 -37.93 4.58 36.29
CA PRO A 99 -37.47 4.80 37.68
C PRO A 99 -36.33 3.86 38.11
N PHE A 100 -35.66 3.21 37.16
CA PHE A 100 -34.52 2.31 37.34
C PHE A 100 -33.71 2.27 36.04
N THR A 101 -32.42 1.96 36.14
CA THR A 101 -31.49 1.85 35.01
C THR A 101 -31.32 0.40 34.54
N LEU A 102 -30.58 0.20 33.45
CA LEU A 102 -30.16 -1.14 33.01
C LEU A 102 -29.32 -1.86 34.06
N GLU A 103 -28.49 -1.12 34.81
CA GLU A 103 -27.64 -1.69 35.88
C GLU A 103 -28.47 -2.16 37.07
N ASP A 104 -29.62 -1.53 37.35
CA ASP A 104 -30.51 -1.95 38.43
C ASP A 104 -31.18 -3.31 38.17
N LEU A 105 -31.28 -3.76 36.91
CA LEU A 105 -31.75 -5.09 36.54
C LEU A 105 -30.71 -6.20 36.82
N SER A 106 -29.47 -5.85 37.22
CA SER A 106 -28.40 -6.82 37.52
C SER A 106 -28.72 -7.80 38.65
N SER A 107 -29.58 -7.42 39.61
CA SER A 107 -30.00 -8.29 40.70
C SER A 107 -31.36 -7.85 41.28
N PRO A 108 -32.11 -8.76 41.94
CA PRO A 108 -33.32 -8.39 42.67
C PRO A 108 -33.06 -7.33 43.75
N ALA A 109 -31.88 -7.35 44.37
CA ALA A 109 -31.49 -6.37 45.37
C ALA A 109 -31.25 -4.97 44.77
N SER A 110 -30.59 -4.90 43.63
CA SER A 110 -30.40 -3.66 42.86
C SER A 110 -31.75 -3.07 42.45
N LEU A 111 -32.63 -3.88 41.85
CA LEU A 111 -33.96 -3.42 41.41
C LEU A 111 -34.81 -2.95 42.60
N MET A 112 -34.90 -3.71 43.69
CA MET A 112 -35.65 -3.27 44.88
C MET A 112 -35.03 -2.04 45.56
N ARG A 113 -33.71 -1.82 45.42
CA ARG A 113 -33.00 -0.63 45.93
C ARG A 113 -33.29 0.63 45.10
N ALA A 114 -33.42 0.49 43.78
CA ALA A 114 -33.84 1.55 42.86
C ALA A 114 -35.32 1.91 43.05
N LEU A 115 -36.20 0.90 43.12
CA LEU A 115 -37.65 1.05 43.32
C LEU A 115 -38.07 1.52 44.73
N ARG A 116 -37.18 2.22 45.45
CA ARG A 116 -37.44 2.75 46.80
C ARG A 116 -38.69 3.64 46.82
N GLY A 117 -39.53 3.46 47.83
CA GLY A 117 -40.83 4.13 47.96
C GLY A 117 -41.98 3.44 47.22
N SER A 118 -41.71 2.54 46.27
CA SER A 118 -42.73 1.75 45.57
C SER A 118 -43.45 0.79 46.51
N MET A 119 -44.71 0.46 46.22
CA MET A 119 -45.47 -0.53 46.98
C MET A 119 -45.18 -1.93 46.46
N VAL A 120 -44.77 -2.84 47.35
CA VAL A 120 -44.51 -4.25 47.02
C VAL A 120 -45.17 -5.19 48.03
N ARG A 121 -45.49 -6.40 47.57
CA ARG A 121 -46.00 -7.51 48.38
C ARG A 121 -45.02 -8.67 48.25
N MET A 122 -44.48 -9.12 49.38
CA MET A 122 -43.42 -10.12 49.45
C MET A 122 -43.87 -11.30 50.31
N SER A 123 -43.74 -12.53 49.82
CA SER A 123 -44.00 -13.75 50.60
C SER A 123 -42.71 -14.30 51.16
N VAL A 124 -42.59 -14.36 52.48
CA VAL A 124 -41.42 -14.88 53.21
C VAL A 124 -41.88 -15.99 54.14
N HIS A 125 -41.42 -17.22 53.89
CA HIS A 125 -41.95 -18.43 54.53
C HIS A 125 -43.50 -18.45 54.42
N ALA A 126 -44.21 -18.69 55.53
CA ALA A 126 -45.69 -18.68 55.57
C ALA A 126 -46.31 -17.28 55.82
N SER A 127 -45.53 -16.19 55.70
CA SER A 127 -46.00 -14.82 55.94
C SER A 127 -45.97 -13.96 54.68
N VAL A 128 -47.03 -13.18 54.48
CA VAL A 128 -47.04 -12.09 53.48
C VAL A 128 -46.71 -10.77 54.19
N ILE A 129 -45.89 -9.95 53.55
CA ILE A 129 -45.51 -8.60 53.98
C ILE A 129 -45.79 -7.65 52.82
N GLU A 130 -46.69 -6.70 53.01
CA GLU A 130 -47.03 -5.67 52.03
C GLU A 130 -46.70 -4.29 52.60
N GLY A 131 -46.05 -3.44 51.82
CA GLY A 131 -45.62 -2.12 52.24
C GLY A 131 -44.72 -1.40 51.23
N ARG A 132 -44.39 -0.14 51.52
CA ARG A 132 -43.48 0.66 50.70
C ARG A 132 -42.02 0.40 51.04
N ILE A 133 -41.16 0.25 50.03
CA ILE A 133 -39.73 0.01 50.24
C ILE A 133 -39.05 1.21 50.90
N ILE A 134 -38.50 1.04 52.11
CA ILE A 134 -37.69 2.06 52.79
C ILE A 134 -36.21 1.91 52.41
N SER A 135 -35.70 0.67 52.48
CA SER A 135 -34.29 0.37 52.26
C SER A 135 -34.08 -1.10 51.85
N VAL A 136 -32.98 -1.32 51.12
CA VAL A 136 -32.38 -2.64 50.85
C VAL A 136 -30.90 -2.51 51.20
N THR A 137 -30.50 -3.15 52.29
CA THR A 137 -29.16 -3.04 52.89
C THR A 137 -28.46 -4.39 52.93
N GLU A 138 -27.19 -4.42 52.55
CA GLU A 138 -26.36 -5.63 52.60
C GLU A 138 -26.05 -6.05 54.05
N GLU A 139 -26.05 -7.36 54.29
CA GLU A 139 -25.85 -8.01 55.57
C GLU A 139 -24.96 -9.25 55.39
N THR A 140 -23.71 -9.16 55.85
CA THR A 140 -22.75 -10.26 55.80
C THR A 140 -23.10 -11.30 56.87
N THR A 141 -23.62 -12.44 56.44
CA THR A 141 -24.00 -13.58 57.30
C THR A 141 -22.86 -14.60 57.33
N SER A 142 -22.42 -15.01 58.52
CA SER A 142 -21.48 -16.13 58.69
C SER A 142 -22.22 -17.46 58.53
N LEU A 143 -21.63 -18.40 57.78
CA LEU A 143 -22.22 -19.72 57.52
C LEU A 143 -21.87 -20.76 58.60
N GLY A 144 -20.86 -20.49 59.43
CA GLY A 144 -20.36 -21.39 60.47
C GLY A 144 -18.84 -21.33 60.60
N GLU A 145 -18.28 -22.01 61.61
CA GLU A 145 -16.81 -22.09 61.75
C GLU A 145 -16.19 -22.75 60.50
N GLY A 146 -15.26 -22.04 59.86
CA GLY A 146 -14.58 -22.50 58.64
C GLY A 146 -15.40 -22.46 57.35
N GLN A 147 -16.71 -22.17 57.39
CA GLN A 147 -17.58 -22.20 56.20
C GLN A 147 -17.72 -20.85 55.47
N GLY A 148 -17.05 -19.81 55.96
CA GLY A 148 -17.01 -18.49 55.32
C GLY A 148 -18.25 -17.65 55.57
N THR A 149 -18.45 -16.63 54.72
CA THR A 149 -19.52 -15.63 54.85
C THR A 149 -20.22 -15.41 53.52
N ILE A 150 -21.52 -15.17 53.55
CA ILE A 150 -22.35 -14.81 52.40
C ILE A 150 -22.96 -13.41 52.61
N VAL A 151 -23.03 -12.62 51.54
CA VAL A 151 -23.80 -11.36 51.56
C VAL A 151 -25.26 -11.68 51.26
N ARG A 152 -26.15 -11.22 52.14
CA ARG A 152 -27.61 -11.24 51.99
C ARG A 152 -28.15 -9.81 52.03
N HIS A 153 -29.39 -9.58 51.61
CA HIS A 153 -29.99 -8.25 51.57
C HIS A 153 -31.19 -8.15 52.49
N ARG A 154 -31.06 -7.35 53.56
CA ARG A 154 -32.18 -7.01 54.44
C ARG A 154 -33.01 -5.91 53.82
N MET A 155 -34.30 -6.20 53.60
CA MET A 155 -35.27 -5.29 53.02
C MET A 155 -36.24 -4.81 54.09
N THR A 156 -36.41 -3.48 54.19
CA THR A 156 -37.34 -2.85 55.15
C THR A 156 -38.55 -2.27 54.42
N LEU A 157 -39.75 -2.70 54.82
CA LEU A 157 -41.03 -2.26 54.26
C LEU A 157 -41.84 -1.46 55.29
N MET A 158 -42.38 -0.32 54.88
CA MET A 158 -43.40 0.42 55.65
C MET A 158 -44.79 -0.13 55.30
N GLY A 159 -45.33 -0.99 56.15
CA GLY A 159 -46.70 -1.47 56.07
C GLY A 159 -47.68 -0.59 56.87
N SER A 160 -48.98 -0.84 56.73
CA SER A 160 -50.03 -0.12 57.48
C SER A 160 -49.97 -0.31 59.00
N THR A 161 -49.32 -1.38 59.47
CA THR A 161 -49.09 -1.68 60.89
C THR A 161 -47.69 -1.27 61.40
N GLY A 162 -46.90 -0.59 60.57
CA GLY A 162 -45.54 -0.15 60.88
C GLY A 162 -44.46 -0.81 60.03
N MET A 163 -43.20 -0.65 60.43
CA MET A 163 -42.05 -1.19 59.70
C MET A 163 -41.91 -2.70 59.92
N ARG A 164 -41.72 -3.45 58.84
CA ARG A 164 -41.40 -4.89 58.87
C ARG A 164 -40.14 -5.13 58.05
N GLN A 165 -39.30 -6.07 58.52
CA GLN A 165 -38.05 -6.45 57.85
C GLN A 165 -38.05 -7.93 57.51
N ALA A 166 -37.40 -8.28 56.40
CA ALA A 166 -37.06 -9.64 56.03
C ALA A 166 -35.76 -9.65 55.21
N VAL A 167 -35.18 -10.84 55.05
CA VAL A 167 -34.10 -11.11 54.10
C VAL A 167 -34.71 -11.34 52.72
N LEU A 168 -34.18 -10.69 51.70
CA LEU A 168 -34.68 -10.71 50.32
C LEU A 168 -34.51 -12.10 49.68
N GLU A 169 -33.40 -12.77 49.97
CA GLU A 169 -33.08 -14.11 49.48
C GLU A 169 -33.96 -15.22 50.09
N ASP A 170 -34.67 -14.92 51.18
CA ASP A 170 -35.62 -15.84 51.83
C ASP A 170 -37.08 -15.61 51.35
N ALA A 171 -37.28 -14.77 50.31
CA ALA A 171 -38.58 -14.49 49.71
C ALA A 171 -38.93 -15.49 48.60
N GLY A 172 -40.08 -16.16 48.74
CA GLY A 172 -40.62 -17.07 47.71
C GLY A 172 -41.29 -16.35 46.53
N SER A 173 -41.66 -15.07 46.71
CA SER A 173 -42.18 -14.20 45.65
C SER A 173 -42.10 -12.72 46.07
N ILE A 174 -41.94 -11.84 45.10
CA ILE A 174 -41.98 -10.38 45.25
C ILE A 174 -42.86 -9.83 44.13
N GLU A 175 -43.99 -9.23 44.48
CA GLU A 175 -44.94 -8.62 43.56
C GLU A 175 -44.80 -7.09 43.64
N ILE A 176 -44.53 -6.44 42.51
CA ILE A 176 -44.72 -4.99 42.36
C ILE A 176 -46.23 -4.75 42.29
N VAL A 177 -46.78 -4.09 43.32
CA VAL A 177 -48.24 -3.92 43.46
C VAL A 177 -48.77 -2.87 42.48
N ASP A 178 -47.97 -1.87 42.15
CA ASP A 178 -48.27 -0.85 41.14
C ASP A 178 -48.26 -1.47 39.72
N PRO A 179 -49.38 -1.46 38.98
CA PRO A 179 -49.46 -2.09 37.67
C PRO A 179 -48.72 -1.32 36.56
N ILE A 180 -48.55 -0.01 36.69
CA ILE A 180 -47.80 0.81 35.73
C ILE A 180 -46.31 0.51 35.88
N LEU A 181 -45.83 0.49 37.12
CA LEU A 181 -44.44 0.16 37.42
C LEU A 181 -44.09 -1.27 36.99
N ARG A 182 -45.01 -2.22 37.18
CA ARG A 182 -44.85 -3.61 36.71
C ARG A 182 -44.74 -3.68 35.18
N ALA A 183 -45.64 -3.02 34.46
CA ALA A 183 -45.59 -2.94 33.00
C ALA A 183 -44.29 -2.27 32.49
N ASN A 184 -43.76 -1.27 33.20
CA ASN A 184 -42.48 -0.66 32.86
C ASN A 184 -41.29 -1.65 33.01
N VAL A 185 -41.29 -2.50 34.04
CA VAL A 185 -40.27 -3.56 34.21
C VAL A 185 -40.43 -4.64 33.13
N GLU A 186 -41.66 -5.06 32.81
CA GLU A 186 -41.94 -6.02 31.73
C GLU A 186 -41.47 -5.48 30.36
N ASN A 187 -41.77 -4.22 30.05
CA ASN A 187 -41.31 -3.54 28.83
C ASN A 187 -39.79 -3.39 28.78
N ALA A 188 -39.13 -3.06 29.90
CA ALA A 188 -37.68 -2.98 29.98
C ALA A 188 -37.00 -4.33 29.69
N LEU A 189 -37.53 -5.41 30.26
CA LEU A 189 -37.04 -6.77 30.02
C LEU A 189 -37.28 -7.23 28.57
N ALA A 190 -38.43 -6.87 27.98
CA ALA A 190 -38.70 -7.12 26.57
C ALA A 190 -37.75 -6.33 25.64
N ALA A 191 -37.41 -5.08 25.98
CA ALA A 191 -36.43 -4.27 25.24
C ALA A 191 -35.01 -4.85 25.35
N VAL A 192 -34.60 -5.33 26.53
CA VAL A 192 -33.33 -6.04 26.72
C VAL A 192 -33.29 -7.32 25.88
N ALA A 193 -34.37 -8.11 25.86
CA ALA A 193 -34.48 -9.30 25.04
C ALA A 193 -34.38 -8.97 23.53
N ALA A 194 -35.10 -7.95 23.06
CA ALA A 194 -35.04 -7.47 21.67
C ALA A 194 -33.65 -6.91 21.28
N HIS A 195 -32.94 -6.25 22.21
CA HIS A 195 -31.57 -5.79 21.98
C HIS A 195 -30.58 -6.96 21.94
N SER A 196 -30.82 -8.04 22.71
CA SER A 196 -30.00 -9.25 22.74
C SER A 196 -30.25 -10.22 21.57
N ALA A 197 -31.27 -9.98 20.74
CA ALA A 197 -31.47 -10.67 19.46
C ALA A 197 -30.44 -10.17 18.40
N THR A 198 -29.17 -10.50 18.63
CA THR A 198 -28.01 -9.90 17.94
C THR A 198 -27.54 -10.72 16.75
N GLY A 199 -27.89 -10.29 15.53
CA GLY A 199 -27.22 -10.78 14.32
C GLY A 199 -27.91 -10.46 13.00
N ARG A 200 -29.25 -10.39 12.98
CA ARG A 200 -30.09 -10.24 11.78
C ARG A 200 -30.94 -8.96 11.83
N ARG A 201 -31.32 -8.43 10.68
CA ARG A 201 -32.20 -7.26 10.50
C ARG A 201 -33.01 -7.39 9.22
N MET A 202 -34.31 -7.18 9.30
CA MET A 202 -35.19 -7.20 8.13
C MET A 202 -35.37 -5.79 7.57
N ILE A 203 -34.90 -5.58 6.33
CA ILE A 203 -35.19 -4.41 5.50
C ILE A 203 -36.49 -4.70 4.75
N SER A 204 -37.46 -3.79 4.87
CA SER A 204 -38.71 -3.84 4.11
C SER A 204 -38.60 -2.97 2.88
N ILE A 205 -38.83 -3.56 1.71
CA ILE A 205 -38.66 -2.95 0.39
C ILE A 205 -40.04 -2.77 -0.23
N GLN A 206 -40.39 -1.52 -0.53
CA GLN A 206 -41.65 -1.13 -1.15
C GLN A 206 -41.43 -0.90 -2.64
N ALA A 207 -42.19 -1.63 -3.47
CA ALA A 207 -42.20 -1.49 -4.92
C ALA A 207 -43.60 -1.07 -5.37
N GLU A 208 -43.80 0.24 -5.55
CA GLU A 208 -45.04 0.83 -6.08
C GLU A 208 -45.11 0.65 -7.60
N GLY A 209 -46.30 0.57 -8.18
CA GLY A 209 -46.51 0.51 -9.64
C GLY A 209 -47.55 -0.50 -10.12
N GLU A 210 -47.82 -0.54 -11.43
CA GLU A 210 -48.91 -1.32 -12.03
C GLU A 210 -48.45 -2.61 -12.72
N GLY A 211 -49.38 -3.56 -12.88
CA GLY A 211 -49.16 -4.80 -13.63
C GLY A 211 -48.20 -5.80 -12.97
N GLU A 212 -47.91 -6.88 -13.70
CA GLU A 212 -46.89 -7.88 -13.35
C GLU A 212 -45.52 -7.42 -13.87
N ARG A 213 -44.50 -7.37 -13.00
CA ARG A 213 -43.14 -6.92 -13.36
C ARG A 213 -42.07 -7.51 -12.44
N THR A 214 -40.86 -7.66 -12.96
CA THR A 214 -39.68 -8.02 -12.15
C THR A 214 -39.18 -6.80 -11.40
N VAL A 215 -38.89 -6.96 -10.12
CA VAL A 215 -38.16 -6.00 -9.27
C VAL A 215 -36.82 -6.62 -8.89
N SER A 216 -35.75 -5.89 -9.18
CA SER A 216 -34.37 -6.29 -8.91
C SER A 216 -33.80 -5.41 -7.79
N VAL A 217 -33.12 -6.03 -6.83
CA VAL A 217 -32.61 -5.40 -5.61
C VAL A 217 -31.11 -5.69 -5.50
N GLY A 218 -30.30 -4.70 -5.87
CA GLY A 218 -28.84 -4.77 -5.85
C GLY A 218 -28.26 -4.04 -4.63
N TYR A 219 -27.27 -4.61 -3.98
CA TYR A 219 -26.50 -3.93 -2.92
C TYR A 219 -25.06 -4.44 -2.84
N VAL A 220 -24.20 -3.69 -2.14
CA VAL A 220 -22.81 -4.06 -1.85
C VAL A 220 -22.67 -4.32 -0.35
N ALA A 221 -22.00 -5.42 0.02
CA ALA A 221 -21.71 -5.77 1.40
C ALA A 221 -20.28 -6.31 1.57
N GLU A 222 -19.75 -6.21 2.79
CA GLU A 222 -18.50 -6.86 3.19
C GLU A 222 -18.60 -8.39 2.97
N ALA A 223 -17.64 -8.92 2.23
CA ALA A 223 -17.55 -10.33 1.85
C ALA A 223 -16.07 -10.76 1.79
N PRO A 224 -15.73 -12.05 2.01
CA PRO A 224 -14.36 -12.53 1.90
C PRO A 224 -13.81 -12.25 0.49
N LEU A 225 -12.60 -11.70 0.42
CA LEU A 225 -11.91 -11.56 -0.86
C LEU A 225 -11.65 -12.94 -1.46
N TRP A 226 -12.03 -13.11 -2.73
CA TRP A 226 -11.74 -14.34 -3.47
C TRP A 226 -10.24 -14.41 -3.80
N LYS A 227 -9.68 -15.63 -3.87
CA LYS A 227 -8.23 -15.83 -3.97
C LYS A 227 -7.91 -16.71 -5.17
N ALA A 228 -7.06 -16.24 -6.08
CA ALA A 228 -6.58 -17.06 -7.19
C ALA A 228 -5.53 -18.07 -6.70
N THR A 229 -5.70 -19.33 -7.10
CA THR A 229 -4.76 -20.41 -6.78
C THR A 229 -4.60 -21.33 -8.00
N TYR A 230 -3.36 -21.65 -8.33
CA TYR A 230 -2.98 -22.32 -9.57
C TYR A 230 -2.25 -23.64 -9.31
N ARG A 231 -2.40 -24.58 -10.23
CA ARG A 231 -1.53 -25.75 -10.38
C ARG A 231 -0.82 -25.64 -11.72
N LEU A 232 0.48 -25.85 -11.73
CA LEU A 232 1.32 -25.82 -12.93
C LEU A 232 2.03 -27.17 -13.05
N VAL A 233 1.63 -27.98 -14.03
CA VAL A 233 2.21 -29.30 -14.29
C VAL A 233 3.20 -29.19 -15.45
N LEU A 234 4.47 -29.31 -15.13
CA LEU A 234 5.57 -29.27 -16.09
C LEU A 234 5.74 -30.65 -16.76
N PRO A 235 5.95 -30.71 -18.09
CA PRO A 235 6.14 -31.97 -18.80
C PRO A 235 7.56 -32.54 -18.58
N ASN A 236 7.72 -33.85 -18.80
CA ASN A 236 9.04 -34.50 -18.86
C ASN A 236 9.96 -33.89 -19.96
N SER A 237 9.40 -33.30 -21.01
CA SER A 237 10.14 -32.65 -22.10
C SER A 237 9.30 -31.61 -22.84
N GLY A 238 9.96 -30.65 -23.49
CA GLY A 238 9.29 -29.50 -24.14
C GLY A 238 9.05 -28.33 -23.18
N ASN A 239 8.34 -27.31 -23.66
CA ASN A 239 8.14 -26.02 -22.99
C ASN A 239 6.64 -25.63 -22.88
N MET A 240 5.73 -26.62 -22.91
CA MET A 240 4.30 -26.43 -22.75
C MET A 240 3.82 -27.14 -21.49
N ALA A 241 3.42 -26.38 -20.47
CA ALA A 241 2.92 -26.90 -19.21
C ALA A 241 1.39 -26.84 -19.15
N GLN A 242 0.76 -27.80 -18.47
CA GLN A 242 -0.66 -27.71 -18.17
C GLN A 242 -0.85 -26.75 -16.99
N MET A 243 -1.67 -25.72 -17.16
CA MET A 243 -1.98 -24.74 -16.12
C MET A 243 -3.48 -24.76 -15.80
N GLU A 244 -3.77 -24.95 -14.52
CA GLU A 244 -5.14 -24.94 -13.97
C GLU A 244 -5.24 -23.86 -12.90
N GLY A 245 -6.20 -22.96 -13.03
CA GLY A 245 -6.43 -21.86 -12.08
C GLY A 245 -7.83 -21.89 -11.52
N PHE A 246 -7.94 -21.63 -10.22
CA PHE A 246 -9.19 -21.67 -9.47
C PHE A 246 -9.35 -20.38 -8.67
N ALA A 247 -10.58 -19.87 -8.59
CA ALA A 247 -11.00 -18.92 -7.59
C ALA A 247 -11.43 -19.70 -6.33
N LEU A 248 -10.77 -19.45 -5.20
CA LEU A 248 -11.29 -19.82 -3.88
C LEU A 248 -12.36 -18.82 -3.47
N LEU A 249 -13.57 -19.32 -3.27
CA LEU A 249 -14.79 -18.63 -2.89
C LEU A 249 -15.19 -19.02 -1.47
N GLU A 250 -15.73 -18.10 -0.68
CA GLU A 250 -16.17 -18.34 0.71
C GLU A 250 -17.51 -17.63 0.95
N ASN A 251 -18.61 -18.38 1.13
CA ASN A 251 -19.93 -17.77 1.29
C ASN A 251 -20.18 -17.33 2.74
N MET A 252 -19.86 -16.07 3.05
CA MET A 252 -20.23 -15.42 4.32
C MET A 252 -21.38 -14.39 4.16
N SER A 253 -22.18 -14.50 3.10
CA SER A 253 -23.33 -13.59 2.83
C SER A 253 -24.51 -13.75 3.80
N GLY A 254 -24.49 -14.79 4.65
CA GLY A 254 -25.56 -15.11 5.60
C GLY A 254 -26.76 -15.84 4.98
N HIS A 255 -26.73 -16.12 3.67
CA HIS A 255 -27.74 -16.85 2.92
C HIS A 255 -27.08 -17.95 2.09
N ASP A 256 -27.83 -19.01 1.82
CA ASP A 256 -27.36 -20.08 0.94
C ASP A 256 -27.48 -19.60 -0.51
N TRP A 257 -26.44 -19.82 -1.32
CA TRP A 257 -26.50 -19.57 -2.76
C TRP A 257 -27.15 -20.78 -3.42
N ILE A 258 -28.21 -20.54 -4.20
CA ILE A 258 -28.99 -21.57 -4.88
C ILE A 258 -29.21 -21.10 -6.32
N GLY A 259 -28.56 -21.73 -7.28
CA GLY A 259 -28.65 -21.39 -8.71
C GLY A 259 -28.21 -19.97 -9.07
N VAL A 260 -27.23 -19.39 -8.36
CA VAL A 260 -26.82 -18.00 -8.58
C VAL A 260 -25.90 -17.86 -9.80
N GLU A 261 -26.08 -16.78 -10.56
CA GLU A 261 -25.07 -16.34 -11.53
C GLU A 261 -23.87 -15.76 -10.77
N LEU A 262 -22.70 -16.39 -10.89
CA LEU A 262 -21.49 -15.95 -10.21
C LEU A 262 -20.49 -15.29 -11.18
N ALA A 263 -19.91 -14.18 -10.73
CA ALA A 263 -18.71 -13.60 -11.32
C ALA A 263 -17.67 -13.26 -10.24
N VAL A 264 -16.39 -13.26 -10.63
CA VAL A 264 -15.28 -12.78 -9.80
C VAL A 264 -14.42 -11.77 -10.58
N ALA A 265 -14.14 -10.62 -9.97
CA ALA A 265 -13.35 -9.55 -10.58
C ALA A 265 -12.01 -9.35 -9.86
N SER A 266 -10.93 -9.23 -10.63
CA SER A 266 -9.55 -9.09 -10.12
C SER A 266 -9.20 -7.67 -9.65
N GLY A 267 -9.94 -6.66 -10.13
CA GLY A 267 -9.70 -5.24 -9.84
C GLY A 267 -9.96 -4.84 -8.39
N ASN A 268 -9.30 -3.76 -7.96
CA ASN A 268 -9.30 -3.25 -6.58
C ASN A 268 -10.16 -1.97 -6.47
N PRO A 269 -11.49 -2.07 -6.24
CA PRO A 269 -12.36 -0.91 -6.08
C PRO A 269 -12.08 -0.17 -4.77
N ALA A 270 -12.24 1.15 -4.76
CA ALA A 270 -12.11 1.96 -3.54
C ALA A 270 -13.33 1.74 -2.62
N THR A 271 -13.15 0.95 -1.56
CA THR A 271 -14.19 0.63 -0.57
C THR A 271 -13.91 1.32 0.77
N PHE A 272 -14.98 1.67 1.50
CA PHE A 272 -14.90 2.22 2.85
C PHE A 272 -16.15 1.84 3.65
N ARG A 273 -15.98 1.59 4.96
CA ARG A 273 -17.09 1.40 5.90
C ARG A 273 -17.46 2.73 6.56
N GLN A 274 -18.75 2.97 6.76
CA GLN A 274 -19.29 4.13 7.47
C GLN A 274 -20.47 3.66 8.31
N ALA A 275 -20.58 4.09 9.57
CA ALA A 275 -21.60 3.61 10.51
C ALA A 275 -22.99 4.24 10.28
N LEU A 276 -23.59 4.01 9.11
CA LEU A 276 -24.87 4.60 8.70
C LEU A 276 -26.09 4.13 9.52
N TYR A 277 -26.00 3.00 10.23
CA TYR A 277 -27.09 2.50 11.09
C TYR A 277 -27.07 3.08 12.52
N GLU A 278 -26.06 3.86 12.89
CA GLU A 278 -25.94 4.45 14.24
C GLU A 278 -26.47 5.89 14.28
N ALA A 279 -27.19 6.24 15.36
CA ALA A 279 -27.75 7.57 15.55
C ALA A 279 -26.70 8.54 16.13
N TYR A 280 -26.04 9.32 15.26
CA TYR A 280 -25.09 10.35 15.66
C TYR A 280 -25.79 11.66 16.04
N PHE A 281 -25.74 12.02 17.33
CA PHE A 281 -26.28 13.28 17.85
C PHE A 281 -25.17 14.31 18.08
N VAL A 282 -25.29 15.48 17.44
CA VAL A 282 -24.41 16.62 17.71
C VAL A 282 -24.85 17.32 18.99
N THR A 283 -23.95 17.44 19.97
CA THR A 283 -24.19 18.20 21.21
C THR A 283 -24.48 19.67 20.89
N ARG A 284 -25.72 20.10 21.11
CA ARG A 284 -26.14 21.50 20.88
C ARG A 284 -25.84 22.33 22.13
N PRO A 285 -25.09 23.43 22.06
CA PRO A 285 -24.91 24.32 23.20
C PRO A 285 -26.25 24.99 23.56
N VAL A 286 -26.61 24.96 24.85
CA VAL A 286 -27.81 25.63 25.35
C VAL A 286 -27.51 27.11 25.53
N VAL A 287 -28.07 27.96 24.66
CA VAL A 287 -28.03 29.41 24.83
C VAL A 287 -29.07 29.79 25.91
N PRO A 288 -28.68 30.49 26.99
CA PRO A 288 -29.64 30.94 28.00
C PRO A 288 -30.56 32.02 27.44
N VAL A 289 -31.80 32.10 27.94
CA VAL A 289 -32.79 33.07 27.49
C VAL A 289 -32.45 34.47 28.03
N GLU A 290 -32.02 35.36 27.15
CA GLU A 290 -31.85 36.78 27.49
C GLU A 290 -33.20 37.48 27.67
N VAL A 291 -33.31 38.31 28.72
CA VAL A 291 -34.54 39.05 29.06
C VAL A 291 -34.39 40.51 28.62
N PHE A 292 -35.28 40.97 27.73
CA PHE A 292 -35.12 42.21 26.95
C PHE A 292 -35.11 43.53 27.75
N GLY A 293 -34.34 44.51 27.28
CA GLY A 293 -34.06 45.78 27.96
C GLY A 293 -33.91 47.06 27.11
N ARG A 294 -34.84 47.34 26.16
CA ARG A 294 -35.03 48.61 25.38
C ARG A 294 -34.27 48.77 24.03
N ILE A 295 -34.60 49.85 23.28
CA ILE A 295 -34.91 49.95 21.82
C ILE A 295 -34.86 51.44 21.36
N LEU A 296 -34.51 51.92 20.13
CA LEU A 296 -33.86 51.32 18.93
C LEU A 296 -32.97 52.30 18.07
N PRO A 297 -33.47 53.28 17.25
CA PRO A 297 -32.81 53.62 15.95
C PRO A 297 -32.53 55.14 15.68
N PRO A 298 -31.63 55.54 14.73
CA PRO A 298 -31.79 55.50 13.25
C PRO A 298 -30.57 54.86 12.50
N VAL A 299 -30.44 54.56 11.19
CA VAL A 299 -31.14 54.68 9.87
C VAL A 299 -30.23 55.33 8.79
N ASP A 300 -29.79 54.50 7.83
CA ASP A 300 -29.41 54.69 6.38
C ASP A 300 -28.57 55.89 5.87
N PRO A 301 -27.57 55.63 4.99
CA PRO A 301 -27.59 56.26 3.65
C PRO A 301 -26.94 55.43 2.49
N GLY A 302 -27.74 54.83 1.59
CA GLY A 302 -27.29 54.39 0.24
C GLY A 302 -27.09 55.54 -0.78
N ALA A 303 -26.48 55.40 -1.97
CA ALA A 303 -25.87 54.26 -2.69
C ALA A 303 -24.53 54.71 -3.39
N VAL A 304 -24.00 54.26 -4.55
CA VAL A 304 -24.55 53.89 -5.89
C VAL A 304 -23.51 53.10 -6.75
N ALA A 305 -23.97 52.42 -7.82
CA ALA A 305 -23.23 51.92 -9.02
C ALA A 305 -22.26 50.70 -8.84
N ARG A 306 -22.41 49.57 -9.57
CA ARG A 306 -22.22 49.29 -11.03
C ARG A 306 -20.76 49.42 -11.49
N ASP A 307 -20.15 48.55 -12.30
CA ASP A 307 -20.52 47.34 -13.09
C ASP A 307 -19.19 46.61 -13.45
N LYS A 308 -19.01 45.32 -13.82
CA LYS A 308 -19.79 44.07 -14.04
C LYS A 308 -18.81 42.86 -13.77
N ALA A 309 -19.17 41.60 -13.50
CA ALA A 309 -20.01 40.58 -14.17
C ALA A 309 -19.34 39.94 -15.43
N VAL A 310 -19.06 38.62 -15.48
CA VAL A 310 -19.96 37.46 -15.84
C VAL A 310 -19.62 36.97 -17.28
N ASP A 311 -19.60 35.67 -17.67
CA ASP A 311 -20.11 34.43 -17.04
C ASP A 311 -19.38 33.13 -17.45
N ALA A 312 -19.84 32.00 -16.90
CA ALA A 312 -19.89 30.67 -17.54
C ALA A 312 -21.36 30.16 -17.47
N PRO A 313 -21.77 28.93 -17.85
CA PRO A 313 -21.14 27.85 -18.62
C PRO A 313 -22.07 27.41 -19.80
N SER A 314 -21.95 26.17 -20.31
CA SER A 314 -23.05 25.16 -20.36
C SER A 314 -22.80 24.03 -21.39
N LEU A 315 -23.58 22.95 -21.31
CA LEU A 315 -23.49 21.75 -22.16
C LEU A 315 -24.57 21.74 -23.26
N SER A 316 -24.35 21.01 -24.36
CA SER A 316 -25.20 19.85 -24.76
C SER A 316 -24.85 19.20 -26.11
N ARG A 317 -25.36 17.97 -26.30
CA ARG A 317 -25.10 17.02 -27.41
C ARG A 317 -26.04 17.25 -28.61
N HIS A 318 -25.60 16.94 -29.85
CA HIS A 318 -25.97 15.69 -30.56
C HIS A 318 -25.63 15.64 -32.07
N SER A 319 -25.23 14.44 -32.52
CA SER A 319 -25.51 13.75 -33.80
C SER A 319 -25.26 14.40 -35.18
N GLY A 320 -24.47 13.71 -36.03
CA GLY A 320 -24.35 13.95 -37.47
C GLY A 320 -23.54 12.86 -38.21
N VAL A 321 -23.91 12.55 -39.46
CA VAL A 321 -23.37 11.48 -40.34
C VAL A 321 -23.70 11.84 -41.80
N MET A 322 -23.12 11.32 -42.89
CA MET A 322 -22.18 10.22 -43.25
C MET A 322 -21.23 10.78 -44.36
N PRO A 323 -20.42 10.06 -45.20
CA PRO A 323 -20.13 8.61 -45.35
C PRO A 323 -18.61 8.24 -45.44
N PHE A 324 -18.35 6.99 -45.83
CA PHE A 324 -17.04 6.38 -46.14
C PHE A 324 -16.26 6.97 -47.33
N ALA A 325 -14.94 6.73 -47.35
CA ALA A 325 -14.14 6.50 -48.56
C ALA A 325 -13.01 5.47 -48.27
N MET A 326 -12.74 4.57 -49.22
CA MET A 326 -11.70 3.50 -49.12
C MET A 326 -10.34 3.96 -49.69
N PRO A 327 -9.28 3.15 -49.54
CA PRO A 327 -8.79 2.45 -50.72
C PRO A 327 -8.65 0.93 -50.56
N ASP A 328 -8.65 0.21 -51.68
CA ASP A 328 -8.60 -1.26 -51.76
C ASP A 328 -7.18 -1.86 -51.82
N GLY A 329 -7.08 -3.15 -51.47
CA GLY A 329 -5.97 -4.04 -51.81
C GLY A 329 -4.99 -4.32 -50.65
N LEU A 330 -4.55 -5.57 -50.41
CA LEU A 330 -4.78 -6.85 -51.11
C LEU A 330 -4.89 -7.99 -50.09
N SER A 331 -5.54 -9.09 -50.46
CA SER A 331 -5.59 -10.29 -49.63
C SER A 331 -4.29 -11.10 -49.70
N ALA A 332 -3.81 -11.56 -48.57
CA ALA A 332 -3.09 -12.82 -48.45
C ALA A 332 -3.84 -13.67 -47.43
N ALA A 333 -4.26 -14.87 -47.82
CA ALA A 333 -4.83 -15.86 -46.90
C ALA A 333 -3.75 -16.89 -46.62
N GLU A 334 -3.39 -17.06 -45.35
CA GLU A 334 -2.72 -18.25 -44.86
C GLU A 334 -3.69 -18.95 -43.91
N GLU A 335 -4.03 -20.20 -44.22
CA GLU A 335 -4.76 -21.10 -43.34
C GLU A 335 -3.80 -21.73 -42.33
N THR A 336 -4.35 -22.52 -41.39
CA THR A 336 -3.65 -23.29 -40.35
C THR A 336 -2.91 -22.48 -39.26
N GLU A 337 -2.96 -22.84 -37.98
CA GLU A 337 -3.69 -23.94 -37.31
C GLU A 337 -4.72 -23.42 -36.31
N ALA A 338 -5.78 -24.19 -36.06
CA ALA A 338 -6.70 -23.90 -34.96
C ALA A 338 -6.03 -24.30 -33.62
N PRO A 339 -5.93 -23.39 -32.63
CA PRO A 339 -5.50 -23.79 -31.29
C PRO A 339 -6.50 -24.81 -30.71
N ALA A 340 -6.00 -25.70 -29.85
CA ALA A 340 -6.83 -26.71 -29.20
C ALA A 340 -8.02 -26.07 -28.46
N ALA A 341 -9.18 -26.72 -28.54
CA ALA A 341 -10.44 -26.17 -28.05
C ALA A 341 -10.35 -25.77 -26.57
N ASP A 342 -10.43 -24.46 -26.30
CA ASP A 342 -10.31 -23.90 -24.96
C ASP A 342 -11.56 -24.24 -24.14
N THR A 343 -11.46 -25.23 -23.26
CA THR A 343 -12.54 -25.62 -22.34
C THR A 343 -12.63 -24.63 -21.17
N SER A 344 -12.89 -23.37 -21.49
CA SER A 344 -13.02 -22.27 -20.52
C SER A 344 -14.31 -22.41 -19.69
N ILE A 345 -14.19 -22.93 -18.48
CA ILE A 345 -15.33 -23.15 -17.56
C ILE A 345 -15.93 -21.81 -17.05
N ALA A 346 -15.11 -20.77 -17.00
CA ALA A 346 -15.55 -19.38 -16.87
C ALA A 346 -15.21 -18.59 -18.14
N ARG A 347 -16.10 -17.68 -18.54
CA ARG A 347 -15.82 -16.68 -19.58
C ARG A 347 -15.12 -15.50 -18.93
N ALA A 348 -13.86 -15.28 -19.29
CA ALA A 348 -13.11 -14.10 -18.89
C ALA A 348 -13.50 -12.88 -19.75
N THR A 349 -13.37 -11.68 -19.21
CA THR A 349 -13.59 -10.41 -19.93
C THR A 349 -12.65 -9.35 -19.36
N GLU A 350 -11.77 -8.84 -20.22
CA GLU A 350 -10.82 -7.77 -19.91
C GLU A 350 -11.56 -6.42 -19.92
N GLY A 351 -11.49 -5.65 -18.84
CA GLY A 351 -12.00 -4.28 -18.74
C GLY A 351 -10.92 -3.32 -18.24
N GLU A 352 -11.11 -2.01 -18.46
CA GLU A 352 -10.09 -0.96 -18.23
C GLU A 352 -9.43 -0.98 -16.84
N THR A 353 -10.11 -1.52 -15.82
CA THR A 353 -9.63 -1.56 -14.43
C THR A 353 -9.69 -2.95 -13.77
N ALA A 354 -10.15 -3.99 -14.48
CA ALA A 354 -10.38 -5.32 -13.90
C ALA A 354 -10.55 -6.39 -14.99
N VAL A 355 -10.07 -7.61 -14.71
CA VAL A 355 -10.49 -8.83 -15.43
C VAL A 355 -11.66 -9.43 -14.67
N THR A 356 -12.77 -9.72 -15.35
CA THR A 356 -13.95 -10.36 -14.77
C THR A 356 -14.11 -11.76 -15.32
N PHE A 357 -14.19 -12.77 -14.45
CA PHE A 357 -14.48 -14.16 -14.81
C PHE A 357 -15.93 -14.47 -14.44
N MET A 358 -16.77 -14.75 -15.43
CA MET A 358 -18.18 -15.12 -15.27
C MET A 358 -18.35 -16.62 -15.49
N PHE A 359 -18.84 -17.35 -14.50
CA PHE A 359 -19.01 -18.81 -14.60
C PHE A 359 -20.18 -19.15 -15.54
N ALA A 360 -20.03 -20.20 -16.35
CA ALA A 360 -21.02 -20.56 -17.36
C ALA A 360 -22.28 -21.22 -16.77
N ASP A 361 -22.11 -22.01 -15.71
CA ASP A 361 -23.17 -22.71 -15.00
C ASP A 361 -23.53 -21.99 -13.68
N PRO A 362 -24.81 -22.03 -13.25
CA PRO A 362 -25.22 -21.49 -11.94
C PRO A 362 -24.55 -22.22 -10.76
N ILE A 363 -24.27 -21.49 -9.69
CA ILE A 363 -23.56 -22.01 -8.51
C ILE A 363 -24.51 -22.21 -7.32
N ASP A 364 -24.39 -23.37 -6.69
CA ASP A 364 -24.92 -23.67 -5.35
C ASP A 364 -23.76 -23.63 -4.33
N LEU A 365 -23.94 -22.91 -3.21
CA LEU A 365 -22.95 -22.87 -2.11
C LEU A 365 -23.62 -22.46 -0.78
N ALA A 366 -23.64 -23.35 0.21
CA ALA A 366 -24.32 -23.07 1.47
C ALA A 366 -23.56 -22.03 2.32
N ARG A 367 -24.27 -21.35 3.24
CA ARG A 367 -23.67 -20.34 4.12
C ARG A 367 -22.58 -20.96 5.01
N GLY A 368 -21.41 -20.34 5.03
CA GLY A 368 -20.23 -20.81 5.78
C GLY A 368 -19.38 -21.85 5.06
N GLU A 369 -19.73 -22.26 3.85
CA GLU A 369 -18.93 -23.16 3.02
C GLU A 369 -17.99 -22.41 2.07
N ALA A 370 -17.01 -23.15 1.52
CA ALA A 370 -16.01 -22.63 0.59
C ALA A 370 -15.85 -23.56 -0.62
N MET A 371 -15.58 -22.98 -1.79
CA MET A 371 -15.51 -23.68 -3.08
C MET A 371 -14.26 -23.26 -3.87
N LEU A 372 -13.65 -24.21 -4.58
CA LEU A 372 -12.65 -23.93 -5.63
C LEU A 372 -13.34 -23.98 -7.00
N ALA A 373 -13.69 -22.82 -7.55
CA ALA A 373 -14.32 -22.72 -8.87
C ALA A 373 -13.25 -22.50 -9.95
N PRO A 374 -13.15 -23.36 -10.99
CA PRO A 374 -12.11 -23.25 -12.01
C PRO A 374 -12.34 -22.06 -12.95
N ILE A 375 -11.31 -21.21 -13.08
CA ILE A 375 -11.32 -20.00 -13.93
C ILE A 375 -10.47 -20.15 -15.21
N ILE A 376 -9.53 -21.10 -15.24
CA ILE A 376 -8.72 -21.43 -16.43
C ILE A 376 -8.22 -22.88 -16.37
N GLN A 377 -8.20 -23.57 -17.52
CA GLN A 377 -7.59 -24.88 -17.68
C GLN A 377 -7.06 -25.01 -19.13
N ARG A 378 -5.77 -24.76 -19.35
CA ARG A 378 -5.15 -24.84 -20.69
C ARG A 378 -3.65 -25.11 -20.63
N GLN A 379 -3.05 -25.42 -21.78
CA GLN A 379 -1.60 -25.45 -21.92
C GLN A 379 -1.04 -24.03 -22.08
N MET A 380 0.09 -23.75 -21.44
CA MET A 380 0.78 -22.46 -21.50
C MET A 380 2.28 -22.64 -21.73
N ARG A 381 2.91 -21.68 -22.41
CA ARG A 381 4.36 -21.71 -22.62
C ARG A 381 5.09 -21.45 -21.30
N ALA A 382 5.86 -22.44 -20.88
CA ALA A 382 6.47 -22.55 -19.56
C ALA A 382 7.86 -23.19 -19.69
N GLU A 383 8.90 -22.38 -19.56
CA GLU A 383 10.29 -22.81 -19.76
C GLU A 383 11.04 -22.93 -18.42
N ARG A 384 11.74 -24.04 -18.19
CA ARG A 384 12.54 -24.26 -16.97
C ARG A 384 13.82 -23.43 -17.04
N VAL A 385 14.00 -22.51 -16.11
CA VAL A 385 15.17 -21.62 -16.02
C VAL A 385 15.66 -21.51 -14.58
N SER A 386 16.98 -21.54 -14.39
CA SER A 386 17.59 -21.37 -13.06
C SER A 386 18.03 -19.91 -12.88
N VAL A 387 17.35 -19.20 -11.98
CA VAL A 387 17.50 -17.74 -11.81
C VAL A 387 18.48 -17.45 -10.67
N TYR A 388 19.63 -16.84 -10.96
CA TYR A 388 20.60 -16.45 -9.94
C TYR A 388 20.44 -14.99 -9.51
N ARG A 389 20.39 -14.79 -8.19
CA ARG A 389 20.26 -13.51 -7.50
C ARG A 389 21.14 -13.49 -6.27
N ARG A 390 22.12 -12.58 -6.20
CA ARG A 390 23.10 -12.51 -5.09
C ARG A 390 22.47 -12.15 -3.74
N ASP A 391 21.32 -11.48 -3.76
CA ASP A 391 20.56 -11.07 -2.59
C ASP A 391 19.61 -12.16 -2.06
N VAL A 392 19.26 -13.14 -2.89
CA VAL A 392 18.40 -14.29 -2.53
C VAL A 392 19.23 -15.53 -2.22
N GLY A 393 20.16 -15.91 -3.11
CA GLY A 393 20.96 -17.13 -3.02
C GLY A 393 22.45 -16.83 -3.12
N LYS A 394 23.23 -17.21 -2.10
CA LYS A 394 24.69 -16.97 -2.12
C LYS A 394 25.41 -17.79 -3.19
N THR A 395 25.05 -19.06 -3.35
CA THR A 395 25.79 -20.02 -4.21
C THR A 395 24.91 -20.78 -5.21
N ASN A 396 23.62 -20.90 -4.94
CA ASN A 396 22.69 -21.72 -5.73
C ASN A 396 21.60 -20.83 -6.31
N PRO A 397 21.24 -20.99 -7.60
CA PRO A 397 20.12 -20.27 -8.19
C PRO A 397 18.77 -20.82 -7.72
N THR A 398 17.71 -20.06 -7.94
CA THR A 398 16.33 -20.49 -7.74
C THR A 398 15.85 -21.22 -8.99
N ALA A 399 15.54 -22.51 -8.87
CA ALA A 399 14.84 -23.27 -9.91
C ALA A 399 13.48 -22.60 -10.14
N SER A 400 13.24 -22.17 -11.38
CA SER A 400 12.12 -21.31 -11.75
C SER A 400 11.49 -21.72 -13.07
N VAL A 401 10.27 -21.24 -13.30
CA VAL A 401 9.58 -21.35 -14.59
C VAL A 401 9.38 -19.96 -15.18
N ARG A 402 9.79 -19.75 -16.44
CA ARG A 402 9.41 -18.59 -17.24
C ARG A 402 8.07 -18.90 -17.92
N LEU A 403 6.99 -18.42 -17.31
CA LEU A 403 5.62 -18.57 -17.79
C LEU A 403 5.25 -17.38 -18.67
N VAL A 404 4.84 -17.62 -19.91
CA VAL A 404 4.37 -16.60 -20.87
C VAL A 404 2.85 -16.68 -21.00
N ASN A 405 2.15 -15.56 -20.87
CA ASN A 405 0.71 -15.50 -21.03
C ASN A 405 0.31 -15.19 -22.48
N GLU A 406 0.29 -16.23 -23.31
CA GLU A 406 -0.12 -16.16 -24.72
C GLU A 406 -1.66 -16.20 -24.89
N SER A 407 -2.42 -15.85 -23.85
CA SER A 407 -3.89 -15.90 -23.85
C SER A 407 -4.57 -14.57 -24.14
N ASP A 408 -5.89 -14.67 -24.31
CA ASP A 408 -6.84 -13.59 -24.52
C ASP A 408 -7.15 -12.71 -23.29
N THR A 409 -6.68 -13.07 -22.08
CA THR A 409 -6.99 -12.31 -20.85
C THR A 409 -5.86 -12.29 -19.80
N GLY A 410 -5.90 -11.32 -18.89
CA GLY A 410 -4.93 -11.17 -17.80
C GLY A 410 -5.12 -12.17 -16.66
N LEU A 411 -4.04 -12.83 -16.24
CA LEU A 411 -4.05 -13.71 -15.07
C LEU A 411 -3.85 -12.91 -13.77
N PRO A 412 -4.77 -13.02 -12.79
CA PRO A 412 -4.63 -12.36 -11.49
C PRO A 412 -3.48 -12.94 -10.63
N PRO A 413 -2.97 -12.18 -9.65
CA PRO A 413 -1.94 -12.66 -8.74
C PRO A 413 -2.47 -13.76 -7.83
N GLY A 414 -1.65 -14.78 -7.55
CA GLY A 414 -2.05 -15.95 -6.78
C GLY A 414 -0.89 -16.88 -6.38
N ALA A 415 -1.19 -17.89 -5.58
CA ALA A 415 -0.24 -18.95 -5.26
C ALA A 415 -0.24 -20.02 -6.37
N VAL A 416 0.92 -20.56 -6.72
CA VAL A 416 1.10 -21.59 -7.76
C VAL A 416 1.79 -22.80 -7.16
N THR A 417 1.10 -23.94 -7.09
CA THR A 417 1.72 -25.22 -6.72
C THR A 417 2.27 -25.88 -7.98
N VAL A 418 3.57 -26.18 -7.99
CA VAL A 418 4.30 -26.71 -9.15
C VAL A 418 4.49 -28.21 -9.02
N TYR A 419 4.13 -28.92 -10.09
CA TYR A 419 4.32 -30.36 -10.24
C TYR A 419 5.18 -30.66 -11.47
N GLU A 420 5.92 -31.76 -11.43
CA GLU A 420 6.57 -32.36 -12.60
C GLU A 420 5.90 -33.71 -12.89
N MET A 421 5.63 -33.99 -14.17
CA MET A 421 5.31 -35.36 -14.59
C MET A 421 6.56 -36.23 -14.46
N GLN A 422 6.42 -37.47 -14.01
CA GLN A 422 7.51 -38.45 -13.93
C GLN A 422 7.11 -39.80 -14.55
N GLY A 423 8.10 -40.43 -15.20
CA GLY A 423 7.96 -41.74 -15.85
C GLY A 423 7.03 -41.74 -17.07
N GLU A 424 6.89 -42.92 -17.68
CA GLU A 424 6.00 -43.14 -18.84
C GLU A 424 4.50 -43.16 -18.47
N GLN A 425 4.18 -43.29 -17.18
CA GLN A 425 2.80 -43.34 -16.68
C GLN A 425 2.21 -41.96 -16.33
N GLY A 426 3.03 -40.90 -16.31
CA GLY A 426 2.57 -39.53 -16.07
C GLY A 426 2.27 -39.19 -14.61
N ASP A 427 2.93 -39.87 -13.66
CA ASP A 427 2.76 -39.61 -12.23
C ASP A 427 3.15 -38.16 -11.87
N LEU A 428 2.41 -37.53 -10.96
CA LEU A 428 2.64 -36.13 -10.57
C LEU A 428 3.52 -36.05 -9.31
N ALA A 429 4.76 -35.59 -9.46
CA ALA A 429 5.64 -35.26 -8.35
C ALA A 429 5.51 -33.77 -7.98
N PHE A 430 5.25 -33.46 -6.71
CA PHE A 430 5.31 -32.08 -6.21
C PHE A 430 6.77 -31.62 -6.09
N VAL A 431 7.08 -30.42 -6.60
CA VAL A 431 8.46 -29.89 -6.60
C VAL A 431 8.62 -28.53 -5.91
N GLY A 432 7.53 -27.82 -5.63
CA GLY A 432 7.56 -26.59 -4.84
C GLY A 432 6.32 -25.72 -5.04
N ASP A 433 6.22 -24.66 -4.23
CA ASP A 433 5.22 -23.60 -4.40
C ASP A 433 5.92 -22.30 -4.85
N ALA A 434 5.28 -21.57 -5.75
CA ALA A 434 5.70 -20.27 -6.27
C ALA A 434 4.60 -19.23 -6.11
N GLN A 435 4.94 -17.95 -6.31
CA GLN A 435 3.98 -16.85 -6.30
C GLN A 435 3.87 -16.21 -7.69
N LEU A 436 2.66 -16.19 -8.25
CA LEU A 436 2.34 -15.45 -9.46
C LEU A 436 1.96 -14.01 -9.08
N GLY A 437 2.73 -13.04 -9.56
CA GLY A 437 2.28 -11.65 -9.66
C GLY A 437 1.35 -11.47 -10.86
N ALA A 438 0.51 -10.42 -10.87
CA ALA A 438 -0.42 -10.15 -11.96
C ALA A 438 0.28 -10.23 -13.33
N LEU A 439 -0.33 -10.94 -14.28
CA LEU A 439 0.28 -11.37 -15.53
C LEU A 439 -0.65 -11.05 -16.71
N PRO A 440 -0.54 -9.84 -17.30
CA PRO A 440 -1.34 -9.41 -18.45
C PRO A 440 -1.16 -10.29 -19.70
N MET A 441 -2.02 -10.07 -20.70
CA MET A 441 -1.86 -10.60 -22.06
C MET A 441 -0.47 -10.27 -22.62
N GLY A 442 0.20 -11.26 -23.22
CA GLY A 442 1.48 -11.10 -23.92
C GLY A 442 2.72 -10.89 -23.02
N GLU A 443 2.55 -10.82 -21.70
CA GLU A 443 3.67 -10.69 -20.75
C GLU A 443 4.21 -12.05 -20.28
N GLU A 444 5.38 -12.03 -19.63
CA GLU A 444 5.98 -13.20 -18.95
C GLU A 444 6.24 -12.95 -17.45
N ARG A 445 6.28 -14.02 -16.65
CA ARG A 445 6.70 -14.00 -15.24
C ARG A 445 7.71 -15.13 -14.96
N LEU A 446 8.67 -14.84 -14.08
CA LEU A 446 9.57 -15.84 -13.51
C LEU A 446 8.98 -16.34 -12.19
N LEU A 447 8.64 -17.63 -12.13
CA LEU A 447 8.03 -18.31 -11.00
C LEU A 447 9.08 -19.21 -10.32
N GLY A 448 9.80 -18.68 -9.35
CA GLY A 448 10.75 -19.47 -8.54
C GLY A 448 10.03 -20.37 -7.55
N PHE A 449 10.33 -21.67 -7.56
CA PHE A 449 9.64 -22.69 -6.75
C PHE A 449 10.57 -23.51 -5.84
N ALA A 450 11.86 -23.62 -6.17
CA ALA A 450 12.84 -24.37 -5.38
C ALA A 450 14.26 -23.78 -5.51
N ALA A 451 15.22 -24.31 -4.75
CA ALA A 451 16.64 -24.05 -4.98
C ALA A 451 17.21 -25.11 -5.94
N ASP A 452 17.91 -24.68 -7.00
CA ASP A 452 18.68 -25.57 -7.85
C ASP A 452 19.97 -25.96 -7.11
N LEU A 453 19.97 -27.16 -6.54
CA LEU A 453 21.08 -27.67 -5.74
C LEU A 453 22.25 -28.19 -6.59
N GLU A 454 22.03 -28.39 -7.88
CA GLU A 454 23.03 -28.96 -8.79
C GLU A 454 23.89 -27.89 -9.47
N VAL A 455 23.30 -26.73 -9.79
CA VAL A 455 24.03 -25.56 -10.28
C VAL A 455 24.69 -24.81 -9.12
N ARG A 456 25.97 -24.45 -9.29
CA ARG A 456 26.69 -23.57 -8.35
C ARG A 456 27.28 -22.35 -9.05
N VAL A 457 26.88 -21.17 -8.58
CA VAL A 457 27.36 -19.87 -9.04
C VAL A 457 28.30 -19.26 -8.01
N ASN A 458 29.49 -18.87 -8.45
CA ASN A 458 30.41 -17.98 -7.75
C ASN A 458 30.52 -16.66 -8.53
N TYR A 459 30.93 -15.57 -7.88
CA TYR A 459 31.22 -14.30 -8.53
C TYR A 459 32.43 -13.61 -7.92
N ASP A 460 33.16 -12.84 -8.72
CA ASP A 460 34.25 -11.95 -8.30
C ASP A 460 33.95 -10.52 -8.75
N ASP A 461 34.03 -9.55 -7.83
CA ASP A 461 33.67 -8.15 -8.08
C ASP A 461 34.91 -7.26 -8.18
N LYS A 462 35.12 -6.68 -9.37
CA LYS A 462 36.27 -5.84 -9.73
C LYS A 462 35.82 -4.40 -9.94
N TYR A 463 36.63 -3.47 -9.46
CA TYR A 463 36.43 -2.04 -9.66
C TYR A 463 37.71 -1.39 -10.20
N ALA A 464 37.56 -0.59 -11.25
CA ALA A 464 38.62 0.19 -11.84
C ALA A 464 38.12 1.60 -12.18
N GLN A 465 39.01 2.59 -12.11
CA GLN A 465 38.80 3.90 -12.73
C GLN A 465 39.79 4.04 -13.89
N VAL A 466 39.28 3.94 -15.11
CA VAL A 466 40.09 4.07 -16.33
C VAL A 466 40.01 5.52 -16.80
N MET A 467 41.14 6.19 -16.97
CA MET A 467 41.15 7.54 -17.54
C MET A 467 40.89 7.47 -19.05
N THR A 468 39.92 8.24 -19.54
CA THR A 468 39.50 8.25 -20.95
C THR A 468 39.92 9.53 -21.69
N GLY A 469 40.42 10.53 -20.95
CA GLY A 469 41.12 11.68 -21.51
C GLY A 469 41.16 12.86 -20.54
N ALA A 470 41.68 13.99 -21.01
CA ALA A 470 41.56 15.27 -20.31
C ALA A 470 41.55 16.43 -21.31
N SER A 471 40.94 17.55 -20.91
CA SER A 471 40.92 18.82 -21.64
C SER A 471 41.18 19.97 -20.67
N ILE A 472 41.67 21.11 -21.16
CA ILE A 472 41.95 22.30 -20.36
C ILE A 472 41.09 23.46 -20.85
N ASP A 473 40.43 24.18 -19.95
CA ASP A 473 39.77 25.46 -20.25
C ASP A 473 40.16 26.51 -19.19
N ARG A 474 40.86 27.57 -19.61
CA ARG A 474 41.20 28.77 -18.84
C ARG A 474 41.73 28.46 -17.44
N GLY A 475 42.66 27.50 -17.38
CA GLY A 475 43.33 27.07 -16.16
C GLY A 475 42.63 25.97 -15.36
N VAL A 476 41.47 25.48 -15.79
CA VAL A 476 40.81 24.28 -15.23
C VAL A 476 41.15 23.07 -16.08
N LEU A 477 41.78 22.06 -15.48
CA LEU A 477 41.92 20.72 -16.05
C LEU A 477 40.63 19.95 -15.77
N VAL A 478 39.96 19.51 -16.85
CA VAL A 478 38.83 18.58 -16.79
C VAL A 478 39.35 17.19 -17.15
N VAL A 479 39.52 16.34 -16.14
CA VAL A 479 39.92 14.94 -16.33
C VAL A 479 38.67 14.09 -16.51
N ARG A 480 38.62 13.28 -17.56
CA ARG A 480 37.54 12.35 -17.85
C ARG A 480 38.01 10.95 -17.50
N ARG A 481 37.22 10.25 -16.68
CA ARG A 481 37.42 8.83 -16.37
C ARG A 481 36.10 8.09 -16.59
N VAL A 482 36.22 6.78 -16.75
CA VAL A 482 35.10 5.85 -16.64
C VAL A 482 35.35 4.98 -15.41
N GLU A 483 34.39 5.00 -14.50
CA GLU A 483 34.30 3.99 -13.46
C GLU A 483 33.78 2.70 -14.08
N ARG A 484 34.60 1.66 -14.10
CA ARG A 484 34.22 0.32 -14.54
C ARG A 484 33.99 -0.55 -13.31
N ARG A 485 32.79 -1.12 -13.21
CA ARG A 485 32.45 -2.21 -12.29
C ARG A 485 32.27 -3.46 -13.13
N GLN A 486 33.10 -4.46 -12.89
CA GLN A 486 33.06 -5.74 -13.58
C GLN A 486 32.74 -6.83 -12.57
N THR A 487 31.79 -7.70 -12.89
CA THR A 487 31.61 -8.96 -12.16
C THR A 487 31.85 -10.11 -13.11
N ASP A 488 32.77 -11.00 -12.74
CA ASP A 488 32.97 -12.27 -13.42
C ASP A 488 32.20 -13.36 -12.66
N TYR A 489 31.12 -13.87 -13.24
CA TYR A 489 30.38 -15.01 -12.71
C TYR A 489 30.99 -16.31 -13.24
N THR A 490 31.20 -17.28 -12.36
CA THR A 490 31.61 -18.65 -12.69
C THR A 490 30.48 -19.61 -12.31
N ILE A 491 29.90 -20.30 -13.28
CA ILE A 491 28.65 -21.08 -13.11
C ILE A 491 28.91 -22.53 -13.48
N ALA A 492 29.04 -23.41 -12.48
CA ALA A 492 29.17 -24.85 -12.69
C ALA A 492 27.78 -25.49 -12.83
N GLY A 493 27.53 -26.17 -13.95
CA GLY A 493 26.26 -26.86 -14.22
C GLY A 493 26.20 -28.30 -13.69
N PRO A 494 25.03 -28.96 -13.76
CA PRO A 494 24.85 -30.36 -13.38
C PRO A 494 25.59 -31.30 -14.34
N ALA A 495 25.89 -32.51 -13.88
CA ALA A 495 26.77 -33.44 -14.61
C ALA A 495 26.17 -33.98 -15.93
N ASN A 496 24.84 -34.16 -15.98
CA ASN A 496 24.18 -34.97 -17.01
C ASN A 496 23.22 -34.18 -17.93
N GLU A 497 22.87 -32.95 -17.57
CA GLU A 497 21.80 -32.17 -18.21
C GLU A 497 22.27 -30.74 -18.52
N PRO A 498 21.74 -30.07 -19.55
CA PRO A 498 21.88 -28.64 -19.69
C PRO A 498 21.02 -27.89 -18.65
N ARG A 499 21.41 -26.65 -18.34
CA ARG A 499 20.58 -25.70 -17.57
C ARG A 499 20.58 -24.34 -18.27
N SER A 500 19.39 -23.88 -18.63
CA SER A 500 19.18 -22.49 -18.99
C SER A 500 19.22 -21.63 -17.74
N MET A 501 20.04 -20.58 -17.76
CA MET A 501 20.33 -19.73 -16.61
C MET A 501 19.93 -18.29 -16.89
N ILE A 502 19.33 -17.62 -15.91
CA ILE A 502 19.10 -16.17 -15.93
C ILE A 502 19.83 -15.54 -14.75
N ILE A 503 20.75 -14.63 -15.03
CA ILE A 503 21.42 -13.82 -14.01
C ILE A 503 20.66 -12.49 -13.88
N GLU A 504 20.10 -12.22 -12.70
CA GLU A 504 19.64 -10.87 -12.35
C GLU A 504 20.84 -10.11 -11.73
N HIS A 505 21.43 -9.19 -12.50
CA HIS A 505 22.56 -8.37 -12.06
C HIS A 505 22.06 -7.01 -11.52
N PRO A 506 22.43 -6.58 -10.30
CA PRO A 506 21.93 -5.33 -9.72
C PRO A 506 22.22 -4.07 -10.56
N ARG A 507 21.20 -3.23 -10.77
CA ARG A 507 21.35 -1.92 -11.39
C ARG A 507 21.99 -0.94 -10.41
N ILE A 508 22.86 -0.07 -10.92
CA ILE A 508 23.53 0.97 -10.12
C ILE A 508 23.23 2.34 -10.76
N ALA A 509 22.73 3.29 -9.96
CA ALA A 509 22.31 4.59 -10.47
C ALA A 509 23.47 5.34 -11.18
N GLY A 510 23.24 5.70 -12.44
CA GLY A 510 24.20 6.38 -13.31
C GLY A 510 25.24 5.46 -13.97
N PHE A 511 25.17 4.14 -13.78
CA PHE A 511 25.94 3.18 -14.58
C PHE A 511 25.08 2.62 -15.72
N ALA A 512 25.70 2.33 -16.86
CA ALA A 512 25.10 1.64 -18.00
C ALA A 512 25.73 0.24 -18.17
N LEU A 513 24.93 -0.73 -18.65
CA LEU A 513 25.41 -2.05 -19.02
C LEU A 513 26.16 -1.98 -20.36
N VAL A 514 27.45 -2.36 -20.36
CA VAL A 514 28.33 -2.35 -21.53
C VAL A 514 28.66 -3.77 -22.02
N ALA A 515 28.72 -4.73 -21.10
CA ALA A 515 28.82 -6.15 -21.43
C ALA A 515 27.99 -6.98 -20.43
N PRO A 516 27.45 -8.14 -20.83
CA PRO A 516 27.49 -8.71 -22.18
C PRO A 516 26.52 -8.01 -23.14
N MET A 517 26.81 -8.08 -24.45
CA MET A 517 25.94 -7.54 -25.51
C MET A 517 24.94 -8.58 -26.06
N GLN A 518 25.07 -9.84 -25.67
CA GLN A 518 24.20 -10.95 -26.06
C GLN A 518 23.55 -11.55 -24.81
N GLY A 519 22.40 -12.23 -24.98
CA GLY A 519 21.64 -12.82 -23.88
C GLY A 519 20.87 -11.84 -23.00
N VAL A 520 21.00 -10.53 -23.21
CA VAL A 520 20.27 -9.52 -22.43
C VAL A 520 18.76 -9.61 -22.72
N LEU A 521 17.98 -10.04 -21.73
CA LEU A 521 16.52 -10.17 -21.83
C LEU A 521 15.78 -8.86 -21.51
N GLY A 522 16.50 -7.84 -21.01
CA GLY A 522 15.96 -6.55 -20.61
C GLY A 522 16.35 -6.16 -19.19
N GLU A 523 15.54 -5.31 -18.56
CA GLU A 523 15.77 -4.81 -17.21
C GLU A 523 14.48 -4.71 -16.40
N THR A 524 14.58 -4.98 -15.10
CA THR A 524 13.58 -4.64 -14.09
C THR A 524 13.91 -3.26 -13.48
N THR A 525 13.08 -2.76 -12.58
CA THR A 525 13.38 -1.54 -11.80
C THR A 525 14.67 -1.61 -10.98
N THR A 526 15.22 -2.81 -10.74
CA THR A 526 16.37 -3.02 -9.83
C THR A 526 17.49 -3.88 -10.40
N HIS A 527 17.26 -4.66 -11.47
CA HIS A 527 18.23 -5.61 -12.02
C HIS A 527 18.22 -5.63 -13.57
N HIS A 528 19.38 -5.81 -14.20
CA HIS A 528 19.48 -6.25 -15.59
C HIS A 528 19.32 -7.77 -15.66
N ARG A 529 18.65 -8.30 -16.69
CA ARG A 529 18.48 -9.75 -16.91
C ARG A 529 19.36 -10.23 -18.05
N VAL A 530 20.19 -11.23 -17.77
CA VAL A 530 21.06 -11.87 -18.77
C VAL A 530 20.83 -13.38 -18.77
N SER A 531 20.37 -13.91 -19.90
CA SER A 531 20.27 -15.34 -20.17
C SER A 531 21.61 -15.91 -20.64
N LEU A 532 21.92 -17.14 -20.23
CA LEU A 532 22.96 -17.97 -20.83
C LEU A 532 22.61 -19.46 -20.71
N GLU A 533 23.18 -20.28 -21.57
CA GLU A 533 23.09 -21.74 -21.47
C GLU A 533 24.34 -22.33 -20.79
N VAL A 534 24.12 -23.31 -19.92
CA VAL A 534 25.19 -24.10 -19.29
C VAL A 534 25.06 -25.55 -19.74
N ALA A 535 26.02 -26.02 -20.52
CA ALA A 535 26.03 -27.39 -21.04
C ALA A 535 26.33 -28.43 -19.93
N ALA A 536 25.82 -29.64 -20.12
CA ALA A 536 26.02 -30.76 -19.19
C ALA A 536 27.49 -31.00 -18.85
N GLY A 537 27.79 -31.04 -17.55
CA GLY A 537 29.14 -31.25 -17.01
C GLY A 537 30.12 -30.09 -17.22
N GLN A 538 29.68 -28.95 -17.76
CA GLN A 538 30.55 -27.80 -18.03
C GLN A 538 30.41 -26.68 -16.99
N THR A 539 31.37 -25.74 -17.04
CA THR A 539 31.32 -24.48 -16.29
C THR A 539 31.25 -23.33 -17.29
N ALA A 540 30.17 -22.56 -17.22
CA ALA A 540 30.03 -21.33 -17.99
C ALA A 540 30.65 -20.14 -17.24
N MET A 541 31.08 -19.12 -17.99
CA MET A 541 31.54 -17.85 -17.46
C MET A 541 30.72 -16.70 -18.04
N LEU A 542 30.39 -15.72 -17.22
CA LEU A 542 29.68 -14.51 -17.65
C LEU A 542 30.37 -13.27 -17.07
N GLU A 543 30.96 -12.46 -17.96
CA GLU A 543 31.52 -11.15 -17.63
C GLU A 543 30.41 -10.10 -17.77
N VAL A 544 30.04 -9.44 -16.66
CA VAL A 544 29.09 -8.33 -16.64
C VAL A 544 29.84 -7.04 -16.32
N ILE A 545 29.83 -6.09 -17.26
CA ILE A 545 30.51 -4.80 -17.13
C ILE A 545 29.46 -3.68 -17.07
N LEU A 546 29.47 -2.95 -15.96
CA LEU A 546 28.78 -1.68 -15.78
C LEU A 546 29.78 -0.53 -15.85
N GLU A 547 29.47 0.52 -16.63
CA GLU A 547 30.32 1.71 -16.76
C GLU A 547 29.59 3.01 -16.42
N ARG A 548 30.28 3.93 -15.74
CA ARG A 548 29.81 5.30 -15.46
C ARG A 548 30.89 6.33 -15.85
N PRO A 549 30.62 7.26 -16.76
CA PRO A 549 31.53 8.38 -17.02
C PRO A 549 31.53 9.36 -15.84
N ILE A 550 32.70 9.86 -15.47
CA ILE A 550 32.89 10.90 -14.45
C ILE A 550 33.83 12.00 -14.98
N GLU A 551 33.53 13.25 -14.63
CA GLU A 551 34.42 14.40 -14.85
C GLU A 551 34.93 14.92 -13.50
N GLU A 552 36.25 15.01 -13.35
CA GLU A 552 36.90 15.75 -12.26
C GLU A 552 37.43 17.07 -12.78
N ARG A 553 37.26 18.15 -12.01
CA ARG A 553 37.65 19.51 -12.39
C ARG A 553 38.64 20.07 -11.38
N MET A 554 39.85 20.38 -11.83
CA MET A 554 40.98 20.76 -10.98
C MET A 554 41.58 22.09 -11.46
N SER A 555 41.90 23.01 -10.55
CA SER A 555 42.65 24.22 -10.90
C SER A 555 44.12 23.87 -11.12
N ILE A 556 44.61 24.04 -12.34
CA ILE A 556 45.96 23.60 -12.76
C ILE A 556 47.06 24.25 -11.94
N GLY A 557 46.91 25.53 -11.59
CA GLY A 557 47.87 26.26 -10.76
C GLY A 557 48.02 25.70 -9.34
N GLY A 558 47.00 24.96 -8.85
CA GLY A 558 47.02 24.27 -7.56
C GLY A 558 47.44 22.79 -7.63
N ILE A 559 47.66 22.22 -8.81
CA ILE A 559 48.19 20.85 -8.95
C ILE A 559 49.70 20.91 -8.76
N GLY A 560 50.24 20.05 -7.88
CA GLY A 560 51.68 19.95 -7.66
C GLY A 560 52.44 19.38 -8.87
N VAL A 561 53.70 19.82 -9.04
CA VAL A 561 54.62 19.45 -10.12
C VAL A 561 54.69 17.94 -10.39
N GLU A 562 54.65 17.12 -9.34
CA GLU A 562 54.70 15.64 -9.46
C GLU A 562 53.41 15.07 -10.06
N ALA A 563 52.24 15.54 -9.61
CA ALA A 563 50.94 15.13 -10.13
C ALA A 563 50.72 15.61 -11.58
N LEU A 564 51.16 16.84 -11.92
CA LEU A 564 51.25 17.29 -13.32
C LEU A 564 52.14 16.35 -14.15
N GLY A 565 53.24 15.87 -13.56
CA GLY A 565 54.13 14.89 -14.17
C GLY A 565 53.47 13.54 -14.46
N VAL A 566 52.55 13.07 -13.60
CA VAL A 566 51.77 11.84 -13.84
C VAL A 566 50.81 12.04 -15.02
N PHE A 567 49.99 13.09 -15.00
CA PHE A 567 49.06 13.38 -16.11
C PHE A 567 49.78 13.61 -17.45
N ALA A 568 50.99 14.20 -17.42
CA ALA A 568 51.80 14.42 -18.62
C ALA A 568 52.43 13.14 -19.23
N GLN A 569 52.37 12.01 -18.53
CA GLN A 569 52.88 10.69 -18.97
C GLN A 569 51.78 9.75 -19.47
N SER A 570 50.55 9.88 -18.98
CA SER A 570 49.37 9.09 -19.40
C SER A 570 49.21 9.06 -20.93
N ALA A 571 48.89 7.90 -21.51
CA ALA A 571 48.76 7.73 -22.96
C ALA A 571 47.40 8.20 -23.51
N GLU A 572 46.42 8.30 -22.63
CA GLU A 572 45.00 8.55 -22.89
C GLU A 572 44.68 10.06 -23.03
N ILE A 573 45.64 10.92 -22.70
CA ILE A 573 45.55 12.38 -22.82
C ILE A 573 46.23 12.83 -24.12
N SER A 574 45.58 13.74 -24.84
CA SER A 574 46.10 14.32 -26.10
C SER A 574 47.47 14.98 -25.90
N GLU A 575 48.38 14.84 -26.88
CA GLU A 575 49.74 15.37 -26.75
C GLU A 575 49.79 16.89 -26.59
N THR A 576 48.78 17.62 -27.09
CA THR A 576 48.60 19.06 -26.85
C THR A 576 48.42 19.37 -25.36
N VAL A 577 47.51 18.66 -24.69
CA VAL A 577 47.26 18.80 -23.25
C VAL A 577 48.47 18.31 -22.44
N ARG A 578 49.10 17.19 -22.83
CA ARG A 578 50.32 16.71 -22.14
C ARG A 578 51.47 17.70 -22.25
N ALA A 579 51.70 18.30 -23.42
CA ALA A 579 52.73 19.33 -23.61
C ALA A 579 52.44 20.59 -22.76
N ALA A 580 51.18 21.03 -22.68
CA ALA A 580 50.78 22.13 -21.82
C ALA A 580 51.04 21.83 -20.33
N LEU A 581 50.68 20.63 -19.85
CA LEU A 581 50.94 20.21 -18.47
C LEU A 581 52.45 20.13 -18.15
N ARG A 582 53.29 19.69 -19.10
CA ARG A 582 54.76 19.74 -18.96
C ARG A 582 55.28 21.18 -18.83
N ARG A 583 54.77 22.12 -19.63
CA ARG A 583 55.17 23.54 -19.54
C ARG A 583 54.69 24.20 -18.24
N VAL A 584 53.50 23.87 -17.73
CA VAL A 584 53.09 24.34 -16.39
C VAL A 584 54.02 23.79 -15.30
N ALA A 585 54.35 22.50 -15.34
CA ALA A 585 55.26 21.90 -14.37
C ALA A 585 56.69 22.50 -14.43
N GLU A 586 57.15 22.90 -15.61
CA GLU A 586 58.39 23.67 -15.81
C GLU A 586 58.29 25.06 -15.16
N LEU A 587 57.25 25.83 -15.47
CA LEU A 587 57.03 27.18 -14.92
C LEU A 587 56.87 27.17 -13.39
N GLN A 588 56.17 26.19 -12.83
CA GLN A 588 56.08 25.99 -11.38
C GLN A 588 57.46 25.70 -10.75
N ARG A 589 58.30 24.87 -11.39
CA ARG A 589 59.69 24.63 -10.94
C ARG A 589 60.52 25.92 -10.98
N THR A 590 60.39 26.71 -12.05
CA THR A 590 61.09 28.01 -12.18
C THR A 590 60.66 28.99 -11.08
N LEU A 591 59.36 29.10 -10.81
CA LEU A 591 58.82 29.95 -9.74
C LEU A 591 59.31 29.49 -8.37
N SER A 592 59.22 28.20 -8.06
CA SER A 592 59.71 27.61 -6.80
C SER A 592 61.21 27.82 -6.61
N GLY A 593 62.02 27.66 -7.67
CA GLY A 593 63.46 27.89 -7.61
C GLY A 593 63.82 29.36 -7.35
N ARG A 594 63.10 30.30 -7.97
CA ARG A 594 63.27 31.75 -7.70
C ARG A 594 62.84 32.12 -6.28
N GLN A 595 61.76 31.52 -5.76
CA GLN A 595 61.30 31.72 -4.37
C GLN A 595 62.33 31.20 -3.36
N GLN A 596 62.93 30.03 -3.60
CA GLN A 596 64.01 29.49 -2.76
C GLN A 596 65.27 30.37 -2.80
N ALA A 597 65.66 30.86 -3.98
CA ALA A 597 66.80 31.78 -4.12
C ALA A 597 66.56 33.12 -3.40
N LEU A 598 65.36 33.68 -3.49
CA LEU A 598 64.96 34.88 -2.75
C LEU A 598 65.03 34.66 -1.24
N ALA A 599 64.44 33.56 -0.73
CA ALA A 599 64.46 33.23 0.69
C ALA A 599 65.89 33.03 1.23
N ALA A 600 66.79 32.45 0.42
CA ALA A 600 68.20 32.32 0.76
C ALA A 600 68.90 33.69 0.89
N LEU A 601 68.66 34.61 -0.06
CA LEU A 601 69.21 35.97 0.00
C LEU A 601 68.67 36.76 1.21
N GLU A 602 67.37 36.66 1.50
CA GLU A 602 66.75 37.32 2.65
C GLU A 602 67.26 36.76 4.00
N ALA A 603 67.50 35.45 4.08
CA ALA A 603 68.16 34.83 5.23
C ALA A 603 69.62 35.31 5.39
N ASP A 604 70.38 35.39 4.30
CA ASP A 604 71.79 35.81 4.34
C ASP A 604 71.92 37.31 4.70
N ARG A 605 71.01 38.16 4.20
CA ARG A 605 70.88 39.56 4.61
C ARG A 605 70.57 39.69 6.10
N THR A 606 69.64 38.88 6.61
CA THR A 606 69.27 38.86 8.03
C THR A 606 70.46 38.46 8.91
N ARG A 607 71.25 37.46 8.46
CA ARG A 607 72.47 37.03 9.12
C ARG A 607 73.54 38.13 9.15
N ILE A 608 73.85 38.76 8.02
CA ILE A 608 74.86 39.84 7.95
C ILE A 608 74.41 41.07 8.76
N ALA A 609 73.13 41.43 8.78
CA ALA A 609 72.62 42.50 9.65
C ALA A 609 72.80 42.17 11.15
N ALA A 610 72.60 40.91 11.54
CA ALA A 610 72.88 40.46 12.90
C ALA A 610 74.39 40.36 13.22
N ASP A 611 75.25 40.20 12.22
CA ASP A 611 76.72 40.29 12.36
C ASP A 611 77.15 41.78 12.51
N GLN A 612 76.60 42.69 11.70
CA GLN A 612 76.80 44.15 11.76
C GLN A 612 76.42 44.74 13.13
N GLU A 613 75.28 44.35 13.68
CA GLU A 613 74.81 44.78 15.01
C GLU A 613 75.75 44.32 16.14
N ARG A 614 76.39 43.14 15.98
CA ARG A 614 77.44 42.66 16.90
C ARG A 614 78.74 43.46 16.73
N LEU A 615 79.12 43.83 15.50
CA LEU A 615 80.27 44.70 15.26
C LEU A 615 80.10 46.09 15.87
N ARG A 616 78.92 46.71 15.79
CA ARG A 616 78.63 48.01 16.41
C ARG A 616 78.78 47.96 17.94
N LYS A 617 78.19 46.96 18.60
CA LYS A 617 78.33 46.73 20.05
C LYS A 617 79.77 46.43 20.48
N ASN A 618 80.53 45.71 19.66
CA ASN A 618 81.96 45.46 19.93
C ASN A 618 82.80 46.74 19.76
N LEU A 619 82.42 47.64 18.84
CA LEU A 619 83.09 48.92 18.64
C LEU A 619 82.82 49.91 19.78
N GLU A 620 81.59 49.95 20.31
CA GLU A 620 81.24 50.73 21.51
C GLU A 620 82.06 50.34 22.75
N ALA A 621 82.51 49.08 22.82
CA ALA A 621 83.29 48.54 23.94
C ALA A 621 84.82 48.71 23.81
N VAL A 622 85.32 49.32 22.74
CA VAL A 622 86.76 49.34 22.39
C VAL A 622 87.26 50.77 22.13
N PRO A 623 88.46 51.17 22.61
CA PRO A 623 89.00 52.50 22.36
C PRO A 623 89.17 52.81 20.86
N ALA A 624 88.70 53.99 20.45
CA ALA A 624 88.55 54.38 19.04
C ALA A 624 89.85 54.37 18.23
N GLU A 625 90.99 54.70 18.85
CA GLU A 625 92.31 54.76 18.19
C GLU A 625 93.09 53.44 18.27
N SER A 626 92.44 52.32 18.63
CA SER A 626 93.09 51.02 18.70
C SER A 626 93.09 50.26 17.37
N ASP A 627 94.08 49.38 17.17
CA ASP A 627 94.14 48.42 16.05
C ASP A 627 92.86 47.57 15.92
N LEU A 628 92.22 47.24 17.06
CA LEU A 628 90.97 46.48 17.09
C LEU A 628 89.78 47.33 16.67
N GLY A 629 89.66 48.57 17.16
CA GLY A 629 88.63 49.52 16.72
C GLY A 629 88.72 49.79 15.21
N THR A 630 89.94 49.99 14.71
CA THR A 630 90.23 50.16 13.26
C THR A 630 89.78 48.95 12.44
N ARG A 631 90.02 47.72 12.93
CA ARG A 631 89.55 46.48 12.28
C ARG A 631 88.03 46.33 12.32
N TYR A 632 87.37 46.68 13.42
CA TYR A 632 85.91 46.63 13.51
C TYR A 632 85.23 47.69 12.63
N LEU A 633 85.81 48.89 12.48
CA LEU A 633 85.36 49.88 11.52
C LEU A 633 85.47 49.39 10.07
N ALA A 634 86.59 48.76 9.70
CA ALA A 634 86.76 48.18 8.36
C ALA A 634 85.77 47.03 8.09
N ALA A 635 85.58 46.13 9.04
CA ALA A 635 84.59 45.05 8.93
C ALA A 635 83.14 45.58 8.91
N LEU A 636 82.85 46.68 9.62
CA LEU A 636 81.53 47.32 9.59
C LEU A 636 81.22 47.86 8.19
N ALA A 637 82.18 48.55 7.56
CA ALA A 637 82.05 49.02 6.17
C ALA A 637 81.84 47.85 5.19
N GLU A 638 82.62 46.77 5.31
CA GLU A 638 82.44 45.56 4.49
C GLU A 638 81.02 44.97 4.66
N THR A 639 80.48 44.95 5.88
CA THR A 639 79.09 44.48 6.09
C THR A 639 78.04 45.45 5.52
N GLU A 640 78.30 46.75 5.48
CA GLU A 640 77.39 47.75 4.90
C GLU A 640 77.36 47.66 3.37
N ASP A 641 78.52 47.56 2.71
CA ASP A 641 78.63 47.28 1.27
C ASP A 641 77.95 45.96 0.90
N ARG A 642 78.15 44.91 1.71
CA ARG A 642 77.54 43.59 1.50
C ARG A 642 76.03 43.60 1.70
N ILE A 643 75.50 44.38 2.64
CA ILE A 643 74.04 44.55 2.81
C ILE A 643 73.46 45.30 1.61
N ALA A 644 74.11 46.36 1.12
CA ALA A 644 73.66 47.07 -0.07
C ALA A 644 73.61 46.17 -1.33
N ALA A 645 74.65 45.35 -1.53
CA ALA A 645 74.68 44.36 -2.62
C ALA A 645 73.60 43.27 -2.46
N LEU A 646 73.32 42.82 -1.23
CA LEU A 646 72.24 41.88 -0.95
C LEU A 646 70.86 42.51 -1.15
N ASP A 647 70.63 43.78 -0.78
CA ASP A 647 69.36 44.48 -1.02
C ASP A 647 69.09 44.65 -2.52
N GLN A 648 70.10 45.01 -3.32
CA GLN A 648 69.97 45.04 -4.78
C GLN A 648 69.65 43.65 -5.35
N SER A 649 70.29 42.60 -4.82
CA SER A 649 70.04 41.21 -5.24
C SER A 649 68.64 40.73 -4.85
N ILE A 650 68.13 41.12 -3.68
CA ILE A 650 66.79 40.81 -3.17
C ILE A 650 65.72 41.54 -4.01
N ALA A 651 65.95 42.80 -4.38
CA ALA A 651 65.05 43.53 -5.28
C ALA A 651 64.93 42.81 -6.63
N ALA A 652 66.06 42.50 -7.28
CA ALA A 652 66.09 41.76 -8.53
C ALA A 652 65.48 40.34 -8.42
N ALA A 653 65.67 39.65 -7.28
CA ALA A 653 65.07 38.35 -7.02
C ALA A 653 63.54 38.43 -6.80
N ARG A 654 63.03 39.48 -6.14
CA ARG A 654 61.59 39.74 -5.97
C ARG A 654 60.91 40.04 -7.30
N ASP A 655 61.50 40.89 -8.13
CA ASP A 655 61.03 41.12 -9.51
C ASP A 655 61.10 39.83 -10.33
N GLY A 656 62.17 39.04 -10.18
CA GLY A 656 62.29 37.71 -10.80
C GLY A 656 61.20 36.72 -10.37
N VAL A 657 60.83 36.67 -9.09
CA VAL A 657 59.71 35.86 -8.58
C VAL A 657 58.39 36.36 -9.16
N LYS A 658 58.17 37.68 -9.18
CA LYS A 658 56.97 38.27 -9.77
C LYS A 658 56.83 37.91 -11.25
N MET A 659 57.88 38.13 -12.07
CA MET A 659 57.85 37.81 -13.50
C MET A 659 57.56 36.33 -13.77
N ALA A 660 58.14 35.41 -12.99
CA ALA A 660 57.87 33.97 -13.14
C ALA A 660 56.45 33.58 -12.69
N LYS A 661 55.86 34.31 -11.74
CA LYS A 661 54.47 34.16 -11.35
C LYS A 661 53.54 34.69 -12.45
N ASP A 662 53.80 35.89 -12.96
CA ASP A 662 53.02 36.54 -14.00
C ASP A 662 53.04 35.70 -15.31
N GLU A 663 54.20 35.10 -15.68
CA GLU A 663 54.32 34.15 -16.80
C GLU A 663 53.48 32.88 -16.58
N LEU A 664 53.52 32.30 -15.37
CA LEU A 664 52.74 31.12 -15.00
C LEU A 664 51.24 31.39 -15.07
N GLU A 665 50.76 32.49 -14.51
CA GLU A 665 49.33 32.86 -14.51
C GLU A 665 48.84 33.20 -15.94
N GLN A 666 49.63 33.93 -16.73
CA GLN A 666 49.29 34.21 -18.14
C GLN A 666 49.26 32.95 -19.00
N PHE A 667 50.24 32.06 -18.85
CA PHE A 667 50.26 30.80 -19.59
C PHE A 667 49.04 29.94 -19.24
N ILE A 668 48.75 29.74 -17.95
CA ILE A 668 47.59 28.98 -17.47
C ILE A 668 46.27 29.57 -17.99
N ALA A 669 46.11 30.90 -17.99
CA ALA A 669 44.93 31.57 -18.51
C ALA A 669 44.75 31.43 -20.03
N SER A 670 45.85 31.25 -20.79
CA SER A 670 45.83 31.09 -22.24
C SER A 670 45.39 29.70 -22.74
N LEU A 671 45.35 28.69 -21.85
CA LEU A 671 45.09 27.30 -22.24
C LEU A 671 43.60 27.05 -22.50
N SER A 672 43.28 26.61 -23.72
CA SER A 672 41.98 26.06 -24.12
C SER A 672 42.25 24.91 -25.11
N LEU A 673 42.31 23.66 -24.64
CA LEU A 673 42.91 22.50 -25.32
C LEU A 673 42.18 21.17 -25.05
#